data_AF-A0A1H9SFA9-F1
#
_entry.id   AF-A0A1H9SFA9-F1
#
_cell.length_a   1.000
_cell.length_b   1.000
_cell.length_c   1.000
_cell.angle_alpha   90.00
_cell.angle_beta   90.00
_cell.angle_gamma   90.00
#
_symmetry.space_group_name_H-M   'P 1'
#
loop_
_entity.id
_entity.type
_entity.pdbx_description
1 polymer ?
#
loop_
_entity_poly.entity_id
_entity_poly.type
_entity_poly.pdbx_seq_one_letter_code
_entity_poly.pdbx_strand_id
1 'polypeptide(L)'
;MGEFTGVDPLRLRKLADALKGLADALDREGSVIRDLFDKWEGTIGQSVLRQQTTQVGDDARNMSLRADLAYSYFLQPAFRDPNSPRPTWANIQWDVSEIDTRAEGQLEARALLATLDNPDDPGARARIRLLSQSLADHADDPAFLQAFMNAGGLDASVRAARYLHNQDGTHGKNVLSQESQQILGRFGQAVQSATSLAQQGKIQLPADYAKKLTSPPDGDMWSVGMLFQYGPKGDKWDPTLLSTVGGAMLDWRSKQQMRPNYSAPGITGLGYVPGGYVESDNPWYHSLGLKVSYLTVGGEDAAARIQGIAANDPSVILMQRVSENPDASRLLLTGPDGAKHAKVLVDDRWHTPGPQSFDEARWPAAVITAATTDRKGHPHLSAEAAANVINAGAAEYGDEKGKGEYEKSQYPVPNRITHALAQVFATYVPDFAQSHGMPKNQAATPATGANSNGMLIVGHQTALDFISMISQNHGDAGHLVNSVNAQISLTAAQGMGSPEATTYLNNLAELRGVVTAGAHRTGLDAKKLQDEANKKTVLWVDSVGGAITAVPGLPIEGEWVQTAIAAGLPAVKESFSTDNAQKYQEEAGPKFYDDQSSMRLPLLQGLVVSGKIKPPEGHPEWANGRIDLKNASDLTDFNSWWQQVARHQGGKLDTFDDGMRDAFERGNTAN
;
A
#
# COMPACT_ATOMS: atom_id res chain seq x y z
N MET A 1 48.75 -29.59 -17.20
CA MET A 1 48.97 -28.75 -16.00
C MET A 1 48.45 -29.53 -14.80
N GLY A 2 49.30 -30.36 -14.21
CA GLY A 2 49.01 -31.07 -12.95
C GLY A 2 49.82 -30.40 -11.84
N GLU A 3 49.28 -30.37 -10.62
CA GLU A 3 49.80 -29.70 -9.41
C GLU A 3 49.33 -28.26 -9.16
N PHE A 4 48.01 -28.03 -9.13
CA PHE A 4 47.43 -27.14 -8.12
C PHE A 4 46.79 -28.04 -7.04
N THR A 5 47.57 -28.41 -6.02
CA THR A 5 47.09 -29.27 -4.94
C THR A 5 46.23 -28.46 -3.97
N GLY A 6 44.96 -28.24 -4.34
CA GLY A 6 43.90 -27.68 -3.50
C GLY A 6 43.90 -26.16 -3.34
N VAL A 7 42.80 -25.64 -2.79
CA VAL A 7 42.56 -24.23 -2.47
C VAL A 7 42.12 -24.10 -1.02
N ASP A 8 42.49 -22.99 -0.36
CA ASP A 8 41.88 -22.59 0.91
C ASP A 8 40.50 -21.96 0.61
N PRO A 9 39.38 -22.59 0.99
CA PRO A 9 38.04 -22.13 0.62
C PRO A 9 37.74 -20.70 1.09
N LEU A 10 38.22 -20.32 2.27
CA LEU A 10 37.97 -18.99 2.83
C LEU A 10 38.76 -17.91 2.09
N ARG A 11 39.99 -18.22 1.65
CA ARG A 11 40.78 -17.30 0.82
C ARG A 11 40.24 -17.21 -0.59
N LEU A 12 39.79 -18.32 -1.16
CA LEU A 12 39.18 -18.34 -2.48
C LEU A 12 37.91 -17.49 -2.50
N ARG A 13 37.07 -17.57 -1.46
CA ARG A 13 35.90 -16.69 -1.31
C ARG A 13 36.26 -15.22 -1.22
N LYS A 14 37.29 -14.85 -0.45
CA LYS A 14 37.76 -13.45 -0.41
C LYS A 14 38.20 -12.94 -1.78
N LEU A 15 38.84 -13.80 -2.58
CA LEU A 15 39.24 -13.47 -3.95
C LEU A 15 38.01 -13.32 -4.86
N ALA A 16 37.04 -14.22 -4.77
CA ALA A 16 35.78 -14.13 -5.51
C ALA A 16 35.02 -12.84 -5.18
N ASP A 17 34.87 -12.52 -3.89
CA ASP A 17 34.22 -11.29 -3.42
C ASP A 17 34.93 -10.04 -3.95
N ALA A 18 36.27 -10.03 -3.96
CA ALA A 18 37.05 -8.91 -4.50
C ALA A 18 36.89 -8.76 -6.02
N LEU A 19 36.83 -9.88 -6.75
CA LEU A 19 36.60 -9.89 -8.20
C LEU A 19 35.18 -9.45 -8.54
N LYS A 20 34.18 -9.87 -7.75
CA LYS A 20 32.80 -9.39 -7.85
C LYS A 20 32.71 -7.89 -7.59
N GLY A 21 33.36 -7.38 -6.54
CA GLY A 21 33.43 -5.95 -6.27
C GLY A 21 34.07 -5.14 -7.42
N LEU A 22 35.08 -5.71 -8.09
CA LEU A 22 35.66 -5.11 -9.30
C LEU A 22 34.67 -5.12 -10.47
N ALA A 23 33.97 -6.24 -10.70
CA ALA A 23 32.95 -6.35 -11.74
C ALA A 23 31.83 -5.32 -11.55
N ASP A 24 31.29 -5.21 -10.32
CA ASP A 24 30.23 -4.26 -9.96
C ASP A 24 30.68 -2.81 -10.17
N ALA A 25 31.92 -2.48 -9.79
CA ALA A 25 32.49 -1.16 -10.01
C ALA A 25 32.66 -0.86 -11.51
N LEU A 26 33.12 -1.82 -12.30
CA LEU A 26 33.28 -1.66 -13.76
C LEU A 26 31.94 -1.51 -14.47
N ASP A 27 30.89 -2.18 -14.02
CA ASP A 27 29.56 -2.03 -14.62
C ASP A 27 28.97 -0.64 -14.30
N ARG A 28 29.04 -0.23 -13.03
CA ARG A 28 28.55 1.08 -12.58
C ARG A 28 29.32 2.22 -13.22
N GLU A 29 30.64 2.29 -13.03
CA GLU A 29 31.45 3.39 -13.56
C GLU A 29 31.58 3.31 -15.09
N GLY A 30 31.61 2.10 -15.65
CA GLY A 30 31.65 1.89 -17.09
C GLY A 30 30.42 2.43 -17.79
N SER A 31 29.22 2.26 -17.22
CA SER A 31 27.99 2.85 -17.78
C SER A 31 28.03 4.38 -17.76
N VAL A 32 28.46 4.98 -16.64
CA VAL A 32 28.62 6.44 -16.52
C VAL A 32 29.62 6.98 -17.55
N ILE A 33 30.77 6.32 -17.73
CA ILE A 33 31.77 6.72 -18.72
C ILE A 33 31.19 6.66 -20.13
N ARG A 34 30.46 5.59 -20.48
CA ARG A 34 29.81 5.44 -21.79
C ARG A 34 28.80 6.56 -22.04
N ASP A 35 27.93 6.83 -21.06
CA ASP A 35 26.92 7.88 -21.14
C ASP A 35 27.55 9.27 -21.31
N LEU A 36 28.69 9.53 -20.65
CA LEU A 36 29.42 10.79 -20.79
C LEU A 36 30.10 10.90 -22.17
N PHE A 37 30.70 9.83 -22.67
CA PHE A 37 31.30 9.81 -24.01
C PHE A 37 30.25 9.99 -25.11
N ASP A 38 29.08 9.37 -24.97
CA ASP A 38 27.96 9.56 -25.91
C ASP A 38 27.46 11.01 -25.89
N LYS A 39 27.33 11.62 -24.70
CA LYS A 39 26.94 13.03 -24.54
C LYS A 39 27.97 14.02 -25.09
N TRP A 40 29.25 13.66 -25.09
CA TRP A 40 30.33 14.51 -25.59
C TRP A 40 30.63 14.27 -27.08
N GLU A 41 29.81 13.48 -27.78
CA GLU A 41 30.02 13.09 -29.18
C GLU A 41 31.41 12.46 -29.40
N GLY A 42 31.89 11.72 -28.40
CA GLY A 42 33.20 11.10 -28.41
C GLY A 42 33.32 10.03 -29.50
N THR A 43 34.40 10.08 -30.27
CA THR A 43 34.63 9.18 -31.42
C THR A 43 35.33 7.86 -31.05
N ILE A 44 35.63 7.64 -29.77
CA ILE A 44 36.32 6.43 -29.29
C ILE A 44 35.33 5.27 -29.18
N GLY A 45 35.69 4.12 -29.76
CA GLY A 45 34.88 2.90 -29.71
C GLY A 45 34.74 2.35 -28.29
N GLN A 46 33.53 2.43 -27.73
CA GLN A 46 33.20 1.96 -26.37
C GLN A 46 32.98 0.44 -26.26
N SER A 47 33.13 -0.30 -27.37
CA SER A 47 32.90 -1.76 -27.43
C SER A 47 33.85 -2.55 -26.54
N VAL A 48 35.12 -2.11 -26.45
CA VAL A 48 36.14 -2.76 -25.61
C VAL A 48 35.78 -2.65 -24.13
N LEU A 49 35.27 -1.49 -23.70
CA LEU A 49 34.83 -1.30 -22.31
C LEU A 49 33.65 -2.22 -21.99
N ARG A 50 32.67 -2.36 -22.90
CA ARG A 50 31.57 -3.32 -22.72
C ARG A 50 32.07 -4.76 -22.63
N GLN A 51 32.96 -5.16 -23.54
CA GLN A 51 33.51 -6.52 -23.57
C GLN A 51 34.29 -6.83 -22.29
N GLN A 52 35.09 -5.88 -21.78
CA GLN A 52 35.82 -6.04 -20.53
C GLN A 52 34.89 -6.11 -19.31
N THR A 53 33.86 -5.27 -19.24
CA THR A 53 32.85 -5.36 -18.18
C THR A 53 32.18 -6.73 -18.18
N THR A 54 31.75 -7.23 -19.35
CA THR A 54 31.14 -8.56 -19.46
C THR A 54 32.10 -9.67 -19.06
N GLN A 55 33.34 -9.64 -19.56
CA GLN A 55 34.34 -10.67 -19.26
C GLN A 55 34.67 -10.71 -17.76
N VAL A 56 34.89 -9.56 -17.12
CA VAL A 56 35.16 -9.50 -15.68
C VAL A 56 33.95 -9.97 -14.88
N GLY A 57 32.73 -9.70 -15.35
CA GLY A 57 31.50 -10.24 -14.78
C GLY A 57 31.43 -11.77 -14.86
N ASP A 58 31.73 -12.35 -16.01
CA ASP A 58 31.76 -13.81 -16.20
C ASP A 58 32.84 -14.47 -15.35
N ASP A 59 34.03 -13.87 -15.27
CA ASP A 59 35.14 -14.35 -14.43
C ASP A 59 34.80 -14.27 -12.95
N ALA A 60 34.15 -13.19 -12.51
CA ALA A 60 33.65 -13.04 -11.14
C ALA A 60 32.64 -14.13 -10.79
N ARG A 61 31.64 -14.35 -11.67
CA ARG A 61 30.63 -15.41 -11.48
C ARG A 61 31.27 -16.78 -11.37
N ASN A 62 32.17 -17.12 -12.30
CA ASN A 62 32.84 -18.41 -12.30
C ASN A 62 33.73 -18.62 -11.06
N MET A 63 34.37 -17.55 -10.57
CA MET A 63 35.17 -17.62 -9.36
C MET A 63 34.31 -17.80 -8.10
N SER A 64 33.13 -17.15 -8.04
CA SER A 64 32.14 -17.36 -6.97
C SER A 64 31.71 -18.83 -6.89
N LEU A 65 31.26 -19.42 -8.01
CA LEU A 65 30.83 -20.82 -8.05
C LEU A 65 31.91 -21.79 -7.58
N ARG A 66 33.17 -21.54 -7.96
CA ARG A 66 34.32 -22.32 -7.47
C ARG A 66 34.56 -22.15 -5.97
N ALA A 67 34.41 -20.92 -5.46
CA ALA A 67 34.53 -20.64 -4.03
C ALA A 67 33.44 -21.34 -3.23
N ASP A 68 32.21 -21.38 -3.75
CA ASP A 68 31.06 -22.03 -3.13
C ASP A 68 31.23 -23.55 -3.10
N LEU A 69 31.67 -24.16 -4.21
CA LEU A 69 32.03 -25.59 -4.25
C LEU A 69 33.14 -25.93 -3.24
N ALA A 70 34.22 -25.13 -3.19
CA ALA A 70 35.30 -25.33 -2.24
C ALA A 70 34.81 -25.26 -0.80
N TYR A 71 33.89 -24.34 -0.51
CA TYR A 71 33.29 -24.20 0.80
C TYR A 71 32.38 -25.38 1.14
N SER A 72 31.57 -25.85 0.19
CA SER A 72 30.74 -27.04 0.32
C SER A 72 31.57 -28.29 0.65
N TYR A 73 32.73 -28.49 0.04
CA TYR A 73 33.64 -29.58 0.42
C TYR A 73 34.24 -29.38 1.81
N PHE A 74 34.48 -28.14 2.23
CA PHE A 74 34.96 -27.85 3.58
C PHE A 74 33.93 -28.15 4.67
N LEU A 75 32.64 -28.06 4.36
CA LEU A 75 31.54 -28.40 5.29
C LEU A 75 31.40 -29.92 5.51
N GLN A 76 31.97 -30.75 4.64
CA GLN A 76 31.88 -32.20 4.76
C GLN A 76 32.83 -32.75 5.85
N PRO A 77 32.42 -33.81 6.57
CA PRO A 77 33.33 -34.56 7.43
C PRO A 77 34.42 -35.20 6.57
N ALA A 78 35.66 -34.70 6.69
CA ALA A 78 36.83 -35.26 6.01
C ALA A 78 37.86 -35.72 7.04
N PHE A 79 38.54 -36.83 6.76
CA PHE A 79 39.71 -37.23 7.54
C PHE A 79 40.85 -36.26 7.22
N ARG A 80 41.01 -35.24 8.07
CA ARG A 80 42.05 -34.23 7.94
C ARG A 80 43.28 -34.77 8.67
N ASP A 81 44.33 -35.09 7.94
CA ASP A 81 45.62 -35.43 8.56
C ASP A 81 46.06 -34.23 9.43
N PRO A 82 46.13 -34.37 10.77
CA PRO A 82 46.53 -33.29 11.66
C PRO A 82 47.94 -32.79 11.38
N ASN A 83 48.78 -33.61 10.72
CA ASN A 83 50.17 -33.29 10.39
C ASN A 83 50.32 -32.69 8.98
N SER A 84 49.24 -32.60 8.20
CA SER A 84 49.28 -31.90 6.92
C SER A 84 49.48 -30.41 7.17
N PRO A 85 50.39 -29.72 6.44
CA PRO A 85 50.52 -28.27 6.51
C PRO A 85 49.29 -27.53 5.94
N ARG A 86 48.35 -28.27 5.31
CA ARG A 86 47.17 -27.73 4.62
C ARG A 86 45.91 -28.58 4.90
N PRO A 87 45.52 -28.77 6.17
CA PRO A 87 44.46 -29.71 6.54
C PRO A 87 43.06 -29.22 6.14
N THR A 88 42.92 -27.96 5.74
CA THR A 88 41.65 -27.30 5.37
C THR A 88 41.48 -27.06 3.88
N TRP A 89 42.43 -27.48 3.05
CA TRP A 89 42.38 -27.23 1.61
C TRP A 89 41.45 -28.21 0.91
N ALA A 90 40.62 -27.71 0.00
CA ALA A 90 39.71 -28.50 -0.83
C ALA A 90 40.29 -28.67 -2.23
N ASN A 91 40.15 -29.86 -2.82
CA ASN A 91 40.44 -30.08 -4.24
C ASN A 91 39.13 -29.90 -5.02
N ILE A 92 39.09 -28.92 -5.91
CA ILE A 92 37.89 -28.57 -6.68
C ILE A 92 38.16 -28.66 -8.17
N GLN A 93 37.11 -28.97 -8.94
CA GLN A 93 37.16 -28.85 -10.38
C GLN A 93 37.27 -27.38 -10.78
N TRP A 94 38.04 -27.10 -11.84
CA TRP A 94 38.19 -25.75 -12.35
C TRP A 94 37.12 -25.38 -13.37
N ASP A 95 36.59 -26.35 -14.11
CA ASP A 95 35.48 -26.13 -15.04
C ASP A 95 34.17 -26.01 -14.26
N VAL A 96 33.51 -24.86 -14.37
CA VAL A 96 32.24 -24.60 -13.67
C VAL A 96 31.08 -25.42 -14.22
N SER A 97 31.18 -25.90 -15.47
CA SER A 97 30.15 -26.74 -16.08
C SER A 97 30.13 -28.17 -15.54
N GLU A 98 31.21 -28.60 -14.88
CA GLU A 98 31.29 -29.92 -14.21
C GLU A 98 30.77 -29.89 -12.77
N ILE A 99 30.44 -28.70 -12.24
CA ILE A 99 29.95 -28.54 -10.86
C ILE A 99 28.52 -29.08 -10.73
N ASP A 100 28.32 -30.04 -9.82
CA ASP A 100 27.00 -30.53 -9.44
C ASP A 100 26.33 -29.56 -8.44
N THR A 101 25.69 -28.52 -8.99
CA THR A 101 25.01 -27.49 -8.18
C THR A 101 23.80 -28.04 -7.40
N ARG A 102 23.25 -29.19 -7.80
CA ARG A 102 22.21 -29.88 -7.04
C ARG A 102 22.78 -30.48 -5.75
N ALA A 103 23.91 -31.17 -5.82
CA ALA A 103 24.57 -31.74 -4.64
C ALA A 103 25.04 -30.62 -3.69
N GLU A 104 25.55 -29.53 -4.25
CA GLU A 104 25.94 -28.32 -3.51
C GLU A 104 24.76 -27.73 -2.74
N GLY A 105 23.65 -27.40 -3.42
CA GLY A 105 22.47 -26.82 -2.78
C GLY A 105 21.89 -27.69 -1.66
N GLN A 106 21.86 -29.02 -1.84
CA GLN A 106 21.40 -29.95 -0.79
C GLN A 106 22.29 -29.92 0.45
N LEU A 107 23.61 -29.88 0.25
CA LEU A 107 24.58 -29.87 1.33
C LEU A 107 24.53 -28.54 2.09
N GLU A 108 24.50 -27.43 1.37
CA GLU A 108 24.45 -26.09 1.95
C GLU A 108 23.18 -25.87 2.78
N ALA A 109 22.02 -26.32 2.30
CA ALA A 109 20.77 -26.24 3.06
C ALA A 109 20.86 -26.99 4.40
N ARG A 110 21.41 -28.22 4.38
CA ARG A 110 21.60 -29.03 5.59
C ARG A 110 22.62 -28.40 6.54
N ALA A 111 23.70 -27.84 6.00
CA ALA A 111 24.70 -27.14 6.79
C ALA A 111 24.12 -25.88 7.43
N LEU A 112 23.27 -25.13 6.72
CA LEU A 112 22.58 -23.97 7.25
C LEU A 112 21.65 -24.37 8.39
N LEU A 113 20.80 -25.39 8.19
CA LEU A 113 19.92 -25.92 9.25
C LEU A 113 20.71 -26.34 10.49
N ALA A 114 21.75 -27.16 10.32
CA ALA A 114 22.60 -27.62 11.42
C ALA A 114 23.27 -26.46 12.16
N THR A 115 23.57 -25.36 11.46
CA THR A 115 24.14 -24.15 12.06
C THR A 115 23.13 -23.39 12.89
N LEU A 116 21.89 -23.28 12.42
CA LEU A 116 20.80 -22.63 13.14
C LEU A 116 20.34 -23.46 14.35
N ASP A 117 20.48 -24.78 14.29
CA ASP A 117 20.19 -25.71 15.39
C ASP A 117 21.29 -25.73 16.47
N ASN A 118 22.45 -25.12 16.22
CA ASN A 118 23.56 -25.01 17.16
C ASN A 118 23.94 -23.54 17.42
N PRO A 119 23.18 -22.80 18.26
CA PRO A 119 23.38 -21.37 18.49
C PRO A 119 24.71 -21.02 19.17
N ASP A 120 25.35 -21.97 19.84
CA ASP A 120 26.59 -21.76 20.59
C ASP A 120 27.86 -21.94 19.73
N ASP A 121 27.74 -22.34 18.45
CA ASP A 121 28.89 -22.49 17.55
C ASP A 121 29.54 -21.11 17.25
N PRO A 122 30.79 -20.84 17.69
CA PRO A 122 31.46 -19.56 17.43
C PRO A 122 31.66 -19.26 15.94
N GLY A 123 31.66 -20.29 15.09
CA GLY A 123 31.78 -20.17 13.64
C GLY A 123 30.45 -19.96 12.91
N ALA A 124 29.32 -20.03 13.60
CA ALA A 124 27.99 -20.05 12.97
C ALA A 124 27.70 -18.80 12.14
N ARG A 125 28.00 -17.62 12.68
CA ARG A 125 27.74 -16.35 11.98
C ARG A 125 28.51 -16.26 10.66
N ALA A 126 29.79 -16.63 10.70
CA ALA A 126 30.63 -16.65 9.51
C ALA A 126 30.11 -17.64 8.46
N ARG A 127 29.62 -18.81 8.90
CA ARG A 127 29.02 -19.82 8.02
C ARG A 127 27.70 -19.35 7.41
N ILE A 128 26.80 -18.74 8.18
CA ILE A 128 25.54 -18.16 7.67
C ILE A 128 25.83 -17.08 6.62
N ARG A 129 26.82 -16.21 6.87
CA ARG A 129 27.26 -15.20 5.90
C ARG A 129 27.77 -15.83 4.60
N LEU A 130 28.56 -16.90 4.68
CA LEU A 130 29.09 -17.59 3.51
C LEU A 130 28.00 -18.30 2.70
N LEU A 131 27.09 -19.00 3.38
CA LEU A 131 25.96 -19.71 2.77
C LEU A 131 24.94 -18.75 2.15
N SER A 132 24.64 -17.61 2.81
CA SER A 132 23.77 -16.57 2.22
C SER A 132 24.41 -15.93 0.98
N GLN A 133 25.74 -15.78 0.92
CA GLN A 133 26.40 -15.33 -0.29
C GLN A 133 26.35 -16.39 -1.40
N SER A 134 26.51 -17.68 -1.08
CA SER A 134 26.42 -18.77 -2.06
C SER A 134 25.03 -18.79 -2.71
N LEU A 135 23.97 -18.68 -1.89
CA LEU A 135 22.60 -18.50 -2.39
C LEU A 135 22.44 -17.31 -3.34
N ALA A 136 23.10 -16.19 -3.06
CA ALA A 136 23.04 -15.02 -3.91
C ALA A 136 23.80 -15.22 -5.23
N ASP A 137 24.90 -15.98 -5.20
CA ASP A 137 25.67 -16.33 -6.40
C ASP A 137 24.93 -17.38 -7.27
N HIS A 138 24.04 -18.18 -6.66
CA HIS A 138 23.16 -19.15 -7.32
C HIS A 138 21.69 -18.68 -7.50
N ALA A 139 21.41 -17.38 -7.39
CA ALA A 139 20.04 -16.84 -7.43
C ALA A 139 19.26 -17.17 -8.72
N ASP A 140 19.98 -17.40 -9.82
CA ASP A 140 19.44 -17.75 -11.13
C ASP A 140 19.63 -19.23 -11.52
N ASP A 141 20.13 -20.09 -10.62
CA ASP A 141 20.31 -21.53 -10.87
C ASP A 141 19.09 -22.34 -10.35
N PRO A 142 18.21 -22.84 -11.23
CA PRO A 142 17.04 -23.62 -10.81
C PRO A 142 17.40 -24.95 -10.14
N ALA A 143 18.49 -25.61 -10.57
CA ALA A 143 18.90 -26.90 -10.02
C ALA A 143 19.41 -26.75 -8.59
N PHE A 144 20.23 -25.72 -8.34
CA PHE A 144 20.69 -25.36 -7.00
C PHE A 144 19.52 -24.97 -6.10
N LEU A 145 18.68 -24.01 -6.53
CA LEU A 145 17.58 -23.51 -5.71
C LEU A 145 16.57 -24.61 -5.37
N GLN A 146 16.23 -25.48 -6.34
CA GLN A 146 15.36 -26.61 -6.08
C GLN A 146 15.96 -27.56 -5.03
N ALA A 147 17.24 -27.91 -5.17
CA ALA A 147 17.96 -28.74 -4.22
C ALA A 147 18.00 -28.13 -2.82
N PHE A 148 18.35 -26.85 -2.73
CA PHE A 148 18.47 -26.11 -1.50
C PHE A 148 17.12 -26.04 -0.76
N MET A 149 16.05 -25.65 -1.45
CA MET A 149 14.72 -25.54 -0.85
C MET A 149 14.18 -26.90 -0.40
N ASN A 150 14.37 -27.95 -1.21
CA ASN A 150 13.91 -29.32 -0.88
C ASN A 150 14.71 -29.97 0.27
N ALA A 151 15.95 -29.53 0.49
CA ALA A 151 16.78 -30.00 1.60
C ALA A 151 16.57 -29.21 2.91
N GLY A 152 15.52 -28.37 2.97
CA GLY A 152 15.13 -27.61 4.16
C GLY A 152 15.67 -26.18 4.21
N GLY A 153 16.25 -25.69 3.11
CA GLY A 153 16.75 -24.33 3.01
C GLY A 153 15.70 -23.24 3.22
N LEU A 154 14.43 -23.49 2.87
CA LEU A 154 13.34 -22.56 3.16
C LEU A 154 13.08 -22.43 4.66
N ASP A 155 13.06 -23.55 5.39
CA ASP A 155 12.87 -23.58 6.85
C ASP A 155 14.00 -22.81 7.55
N ALA A 156 15.23 -23.03 7.11
CA ALA A 156 16.39 -22.29 7.59
C ALA A 156 16.31 -20.79 7.31
N SER A 157 15.90 -20.40 6.09
CA SER A 157 15.78 -19.00 5.68
C SER A 157 14.75 -18.25 6.53
N VAL A 158 13.62 -18.89 6.85
CA VAL A 158 12.57 -18.33 7.71
C VAL A 158 13.05 -18.19 9.16
N ARG A 159 13.92 -19.07 9.67
CA ARG A 159 14.45 -19.02 11.04
C ARG A 159 15.64 -18.06 11.21
N ALA A 160 16.28 -17.65 10.11
CA ALA A 160 17.52 -16.89 10.13
C ALA A 160 17.41 -15.55 10.87
N ALA A 161 16.29 -14.84 10.75
CA ALA A 161 16.13 -13.53 11.38
C ALA A 161 16.18 -13.61 12.91
N ARG A 162 15.46 -14.56 13.52
CA ARG A 162 15.51 -14.77 14.98
C ARG A 162 16.90 -15.16 15.45
N TYR A 163 17.55 -16.04 14.70
CA TYR A 163 18.91 -16.47 15.02
C TYR A 163 19.90 -15.29 15.00
N LEU A 164 19.89 -14.50 13.93
CA LEU A 164 20.75 -13.33 13.77
C LEU A 164 20.45 -12.26 14.84
N HIS A 165 19.18 -12.06 15.17
CA HIS A 165 18.79 -11.17 16.25
C HIS A 165 19.34 -11.63 17.62
N ASN A 166 19.27 -12.92 17.93
CA ASN A 166 19.82 -13.46 19.18
C ASN A 166 21.34 -13.25 19.28
N GLN A 167 22.06 -13.20 18.16
CA GLN A 167 23.49 -12.89 18.12
C GLN A 167 23.78 -11.40 18.19
N ASP A 168 22.98 -10.57 17.52
CA ASP A 168 23.17 -9.12 17.47
C ASP A 168 22.76 -8.45 18.79
N GLY A 169 21.64 -8.89 19.37
CA GLY A 169 20.94 -8.19 20.44
C GLY A 169 20.29 -6.87 19.97
N THR A 170 19.52 -6.25 20.87
CA THR A 170 18.90 -4.94 20.61
C THR A 170 19.72 -3.82 21.20
N HIS A 171 20.09 -2.86 20.35
CA HIS A 171 20.87 -1.67 20.69
C HIS A 171 20.08 -0.41 20.37
N GLY A 172 19.34 0.11 21.35
CA GLY A 172 18.39 1.21 21.16
C GLY A 172 17.26 0.83 20.21
N LYS A 173 17.21 1.47 19.03
CA LYS A 173 16.20 1.20 17.99
C LYS A 173 16.56 0.07 17.03
N ASN A 174 17.81 -0.41 17.05
CA ASN A 174 18.31 -1.38 16.08
C ASN A 174 18.21 -2.79 16.68
N VAL A 175 17.43 -3.66 16.04
CA VAL A 175 17.27 -5.09 16.43
C VAL A 175 18.15 -6.03 15.61
N LEU A 176 18.66 -5.56 14.45
CA LEU A 176 19.53 -6.31 13.55
C LEU A 176 20.66 -5.38 13.07
N SER A 177 21.88 -5.91 13.06
CA SER A 177 23.06 -5.26 12.48
C SER A 177 22.94 -5.16 10.96
N GLN A 178 23.66 -4.22 10.34
CA GLN A 178 23.65 -4.05 8.88
C GLN A 178 24.09 -5.32 8.13
N GLU A 179 25.02 -6.09 8.69
CA GLU A 179 25.44 -7.38 8.14
C GLU A 179 24.27 -8.38 8.17
N SER A 180 23.55 -8.50 9.28
CA SER A 180 22.38 -9.37 9.38
C SER A 180 21.28 -8.97 8.39
N GLN A 181 21.07 -7.67 8.19
CA GLN A 181 20.13 -7.17 7.18
C GLN A 181 20.52 -7.60 5.76
N GLN A 182 21.81 -7.53 5.41
CA GLN A 182 22.32 -7.99 4.11
C GLN A 182 22.18 -9.50 3.94
N ILE A 183 22.47 -10.29 4.99
CA ILE A 183 22.27 -11.74 5.01
C ILE A 183 20.79 -12.08 4.74
N LEU A 184 19.87 -11.42 5.46
CA LEU A 184 18.43 -11.61 5.28
C LEU A 184 17.95 -11.19 3.89
N GLY A 185 18.52 -10.13 3.32
CA GLY A 185 18.18 -9.73 1.94
C GLY A 185 18.53 -10.80 0.91
N ARG A 186 19.65 -11.52 1.09
CA ARG A 186 20.03 -12.64 0.21
C ARG A 186 19.13 -13.85 0.38
N PHE A 187 18.77 -14.18 1.63
CA PHE A 187 17.76 -15.22 1.88
C PHE A 187 16.40 -14.84 1.26
N GLY A 188 15.97 -13.60 1.41
CA GLY A 188 14.73 -13.08 0.80
C GLY A 188 14.75 -13.19 -0.73
N GLN A 189 15.86 -12.83 -1.37
CA GLN A 189 16.04 -12.97 -2.83
C GLN A 189 15.96 -14.42 -3.27
N ALA A 190 16.63 -15.35 -2.57
CA ALA A 190 16.60 -16.77 -2.90
C ALA A 190 15.19 -17.36 -2.77
N VAL A 191 14.45 -17.01 -1.71
CA VAL A 191 13.07 -17.46 -1.50
C VAL A 191 12.14 -16.88 -2.57
N GLN A 192 12.28 -15.60 -2.92
CA GLN A 192 11.49 -14.98 -4.00
C GLN A 192 11.78 -15.64 -5.36
N SER A 193 13.06 -15.90 -5.67
CA SER A 193 13.48 -16.49 -6.94
C SER A 193 12.97 -17.93 -7.07
N ALA A 194 13.12 -18.73 -6.01
CA ALA A 194 12.65 -20.11 -5.99
C ALA A 194 11.12 -20.20 -6.14
N THR A 195 10.37 -19.36 -5.42
CA THR A 195 8.89 -19.40 -5.50
C THR A 195 8.39 -18.94 -6.86
N SER A 196 9.05 -17.95 -7.48
CA SER A 196 8.75 -17.51 -8.85
C SER A 196 9.07 -18.60 -9.89
N LEU A 197 10.21 -19.28 -9.76
CA LEU A 197 10.57 -20.41 -10.64
C LEU A 197 9.60 -21.59 -10.48
N ALA A 198 9.11 -21.83 -9.26
CA ALA A 198 8.15 -22.88 -8.97
C ALA A 198 6.79 -22.61 -9.63
N GLN A 199 6.32 -21.37 -9.56
CA GLN A 199 5.11 -20.93 -10.26
C GLN A 199 5.24 -21.09 -11.79
N GLN A 200 6.43 -20.80 -12.33
CA GLN A 200 6.74 -20.99 -13.75
C GLN A 200 6.89 -22.47 -14.15
N GLY A 201 6.77 -23.42 -13.20
CA GLY A 201 6.99 -24.85 -13.43
C GLY A 201 8.44 -25.23 -13.73
N LYS A 202 9.40 -24.33 -13.49
CA LYS A 202 10.83 -24.55 -13.74
C LYS A 202 11.51 -25.35 -12.63
N ILE A 203 10.98 -25.26 -11.41
CA ILE A 203 11.40 -26.09 -10.27
C ILE A 203 10.19 -26.66 -9.55
N GLN A 204 10.41 -27.72 -8.78
CA GLN A 204 9.41 -28.29 -7.88
C GLN A 204 9.81 -28.05 -6.42
N LEU A 205 8.97 -27.29 -5.72
CA LEU A 205 9.07 -27.07 -4.27
C LEU A 205 8.26 -28.12 -3.50
N PRO A 206 8.53 -28.32 -2.19
CA PRO A 206 7.72 -29.19 -1.34
C PRO A 206 6.28 -28.70 -1.31
N ALA A 207 5.29 -29.60 -1.31
CA ALA A 207 3.87 -29.21 -1.38
C ALA A 207 3.41 -28.30 -0.23
N ASP A 208 4.11 -28.32 0.90
CA ASP A 208 3.86 -27.51 2.09
C ASP A 208 4.74 -26.25 2.18
N TYR A 209 5.48 -25.87 1.14
CA TYR A 209 6.42 -24.73 1.20
C TYR A 209 5.75 -23.44 1.68
N ALA A 210 4.52 -23.15 1.22
CA ALA A 210 3.78 -21.96 1.64
C ALA A 210 3.48 -21.96 3.15
N LYS A 211 3.25 -23.13 3.76
CA LYS A 211 3.00 -23.24 5.21
C LYS A 211 4.20 -22.78 6.03
N LYS A 212 5.42 -22.89 5.51
CA LYS A 212 6.63 -22.40 6.16
C LYS A 212 6.64 -20.86 6.29
N LEU A 213 5.96 -20.17 5.38
CA LEU A 213 5.85 -18.71 5.38
C LEU A 213 4.57 -18.21 6.06
N THR A 214 3.51 -19.02 6.13
CA THR A 214 2.21 -18.63 6.72
C THR A 214 2.02 -19.14 8.15
N SER A 215 2.78 -20.15 8.56
CA SER A 215 2.70 -20.79 9.87
C SER A 215 4.09 -21.30 10.28
N PRO A 216 5.06 -20.38 10.45
CA PRO A 216 6.42 -20.74 10.83
C PRO A 216 6.45 -21.42 12.21
N PRO A 217 7.52 -22.20 12.51
CA PRO A 217 7.73 -22.76 13.84
C PRO A 217 7.59 -21.71 14.93
N ASP A 218 7.00 -22.10 16.07
CA ASP A 218 6.70 -21.25 17.23
C ASP A 218 5.84 -20.00 16.92
N GLY A 219 5.24 -19.92 15.73
CA GLY A 219 4.45 -18.77 15.29
C GLY A 219 5.27 -17.50 15.06
N ASP A 220 6.57 -17.63 14.77
CA ASP A 220 7.50 -16.50 14.58
C ASP A 220 7.30 -15.75 13.25
N MET A 221 6.15 -15.10 13.10
CA MET A 221 5.82 -14.26 11.95
C MET A 221 6.72 -13.03 11.86
N TRP A 222 7.41 -12.64 12.95
CA TRP A 222 8.40 -11.56 12.89
C TRP A 222 9.56 -11.93 11.95
N SER A 223 10.08 -13.16 12.06
CA SER A 223 11.18 -13.59 11.19
C SER A 223 10.77 -13.67 9.72
N VAL A 224 9.53 -14.10 9.44
CA VAL A 224 8.93 -13.99 8.10
C VAL A 224 8.90 -12.53 7.65
N GLY A 225 8.40 -11.61 8.50
CA GLY A 225 8.38 -10.18 8.21
C GLY A 225 9.75 -9.62 7.81
N MET A 226 10.81 -9.97 8.55
CA MET A 226 12.17 -9.51 8.26
C MET A 226 12.71 -10.05 6.91
N LEU A 227 12.37 -11.29 6.55
CA LEU A 227 12.72 -11.86 5.24
C LEU A 227 12.14 -11.01 4.10
N PHE A 228 10.89 -10.55 4.24
CA PHE A 228 10.23 -9.66 3.27
C PHE A 228 10.71 -8.20 3.38
N GLN A 229 11.10 -7.73 4.57
CA GLN A 229 11.63 -6.37 4.76
C GLN A 229 12.92 -6.17 3.97
N TYR A 230 13.87 -7.08 4.13
CA TYR A 230 15.20 -6.96 3.54
C TYR A 230 15.32 -7.64 2.17
N GLY A 231 14.37 -8.52 1.83
CA GLY A 231 14.28 -9.12 0.50
C GLY A 231 13.75 -8.17 -0.58
N PRO A 232 13.42 -8.71 -1.77
CA PRO A 232 12.90 -7.93 -2.89
C PRO A 232 11.61 -7.18 -2.56
N LYS A 233 11.37 -6.08 -3.29
CA LYS A 233 10.10 -5.36 -3.28
C LYS A 233 8.94 -6.25 -3.68
N GLY A 234 7.73 -5.88 -3.26
CA GLY A 234 6.49 -6.65 -3.47
C GLY A 234 6.18 -6.98 -4.93
N ASP A 235 6.54 -6.10 -5.86
CA ASP A 235 6.34 -6.26 -7.31
C ASP A 235 7.11 -7.45 -7.90
N LYS A 236 8.09 -7.99 -7.18
CA LYS A 236 8.87 -9.17 -7.61
C LYS A 236 8.28 -10.50 -7.12
N TRP A 237 7.38 -10.48 -6.15
CA TRP A 237 6.85 -11.70 -5.57
C TRP A 237 5.66 -12.21 -6.37
N ASP A 238 5.48 -13.54 -6.40
CA ASP A 238 4.26 -14.15 -6.91
C ASP A 238 3.04 -13.59 -6.15
N PRO A 239 2.01 -13.06 -6.85
CA PRO A 239 0.83 -12.50 -6.22
C PRO A 239 0.08 -13.47 -5.29
N THR A 240 0.03 -14.76 -5.66
CA THR A 240 -0.72 -15.76 -4.87
C THR A 240 0.01 -16.07 -3.56
N LEU A 241 1.33 -16.28 -3.61
CA LEU A 241 2.12 -16.44 -2.40
C LEU A 241 2.08 -15.19 -1.53
N LEU A 242 2.30 -14.01 -2.09
CA LEU A 242 2.36 -12.75 -1.33
C LEU A 242 1.01 -12.44 -0.66
N SER A 243 -0.12 -12.66 -1.35
CA SER A 243 -1.44 -12.52 -0.74
C SER A 243 -1.70 -13.54 0.38
N THR A 244 -1.25 -14.79 0.20
CA THR A 244 -1.39 -15.84 1.22
C THR A 244 -0.58 -15.53 2.48
N VAL A 245 0.68 -15.09 2.32
CA VAL A 245 1.52 -14.66 3.46
C VAL A 245 0.97 -13.39 4.09
N GLY A 246 0.49 -12.43 3.28
CA GLY A 246 -0.19 -11.23 3.76
C GLY A 246 -1.42 -11.54 4.63
N GLY A 247 -2.27 -12.48 4.19
CA GLY A 247 -3.43 -12.93 4.95
C GLY A 247 -3.05 -13.60 6.28
N ALA A 248 -2.07 -14.51 6.25
CA ALA A 248 -1.53 -15.13 7.46
C ALA A 248 -0.95 -14.10 8.45
N MET A 249 -0.35 -13.03 7.94
CA MET A 249 0.15 -11.93 8.77
C MET A 249 -0.97 -11.11 9.39
N LEU A 250 -2.05 -10.82 8.66
CA LEU A 250 -3.23 -10.16 9.23
C LEU A 250 -3.87 -11.02 10.33
N ASP A 251 -3.95 -12.34 10.11
CA ASP A 251 -4.44 -13.32 11.08
C ASP A 251 -3.56 -13.44 12.33
N TRP A 252 -2.25 -13.28 12.17
CA TRP A 252 -1.32 -13.19 13.28
C TRP A 252 -1.54 -11.87 14.03
N ARG A 253 -1.58 -10.74 13.31
CA ARG A 253 -1.77 -9.39 13.87
C ARG A 253 -3.03 -9.31 14.71
N SER A 254 -4.15 -9.85 14.22
CA SER A 254 -5.44 -9.78 14.92
C SER A 254 -5.44 -10.53 16.28
N LYS A 255 -4.43 -11.36 16.53
CA LYS A 255 -4.24 -12.09 17.80
C LYS A 255 -3.19 -11.44 18.70
N GLN A 256 -2.45 -10.45 18.20
CA GLN A 256 -1.41 -9.77 18.97
C GLN A 256 -1.94 -8.51 19.64
N GLN A 257 -1.37 -8.18 20.79
CA GLN A 257 -1.52 -6.86 21.37
C GLN A 257 -0.55 -5.88 20.70
N MET A 258 -1.06 -5.14 19.70
CA MET A 258 -0.24 -4.23 18.90
C MET A 258 0.09 -2.92 19.62
N ARG A 259 -0.74 -2.48 20.57
CA ARG A 259 -0.57 -1.20 21.28
C ARG A 259 -0.70 -1.33 22.80
N PRO A 260 0.19 -0.68 23.57
CA PRO A 260 0.05 -0.45 25.00
C PRO A 260 -1.12 0.48 25.35
N ASN A 261 -1.70 0.32 26.53
CA ASN A 261 -2.72 1.25 27.03
C ASN A 261 -2.05 2.55 27.50
N TYR A 262 -2.56 3.71 27.12
CA TYR A 262 -2.14 4.96 27.75
C TYR A 262 -2.75 5.09 29.15
N SER A 263 -2.01 5.68 30.07
CA SER A 263 -2.50 6.16 31.35
C SER A 263 -2.33 7.67 31.40
N ALA A 264 -3.42 8.39 31.65
CA ALA A 264 -3.37 9.84 31.78
C ALA A 264 -2.53 10.25 33.02
N PRO A 265 -1.84 11.41 32.97
CA PRO A 265 -1.17 11.94 34.15
C PRO A 265 -2.17 12.16 35.28
N GLY A 266 -1.78 11.80 36.49
CA GLY A 266 -2.69 11.84 37.64
C GLY A 266 -1.97 12.06 38.95
N ILE A 267 -2.68 12.63 39.92
CA ILE A 267 -2.21 12.70 41.31
C ILE A 267 -2.77 11.48 42.03
N THR A 268 -1.88 10.58 42.45
CA THR A 268 -2.22 9.48 43.35
C THR A 268 -2.00 9.93 44.79
N GLY A 269 -2.57 9.21 45.77
CA GLY A 269 -2.39 9.52 47.20
C GLY A 269 -0.93 9.56 47.69
N LEU A 270 0.03 9.13 46.87
CA LEU A 270 1.47 9.14 47.15
C LEU A 270 2.27 10.11 46.27
N GLY A 271 1.61 10.89 45.40
CA GLY A 271 2.27 11.90 44.56
C GLY A 271 1.77 11.93 43.11
N TYR A 272 2.37 12.82 42.32
CA TYR A 272 2.11 12.94 40.89
C TYR A 272 2.73 11.77 40.11
N VAL A 273 1.91 11.09 39.34
CA VAL A 273 2.33 10.09 38.37
C VAL A 273 2.28 10.75 36.99
N PRO A 274 3.43 10.98 36.34
CA PRO A 274 3.44 11.42 34.96
C PRO A 274 2.77 10.33 34.11
N GLY A 275 1.74 10.72 33.37
CA GLY A 275 1.04 9.81 32.46
C GLY A 275 1.98 9.25 31.40
N GLY A 276 1.55 8.18 30.75
CA GLY A 276 2.35 7.52 29.72
C GLY A 276 1.75 6.19 29.29
N TYR A 277 2.40 5.57 28.32
CA TYR A 277 2.05 4.24 27.85
C TYR A 277 2.44 3.19 28.89
N VAL A 278 1.46 2.42 29.35
CA VAL A 278 1.61 1.27 30.22
C VAL A 278 1.69 0.04 29.34
N GLU A 279 2.87 -0.60 29.33
CA GLU A 279 3.04 -1.85 28.58
C GLU A 279 2.04 -2.90 29.06
N SER A 280 1.54 -3.64 28.09
CA SER A 280 0.82 -4.87 28.35
C SER A 280 1.72 -5.95 28.93
N ASP A 281 1.13 -6.99 29.49
CA ASP A 281 1.87 -8.07 30.13
C ASP A 281 2.77 -8.84 29.14
N ASN A 282 2.36 -9.00 27.86
CA ASN A 282 3.08 -9.81 26.87
C ASN A 282 2.99 -9.24 25.42
N PRO A 283 3.55 -8.06 25.12
CA PRO A 283 3.55 -7.55 23.75
C PRO A 283 4.54 -8.32 22.87
N TRP A 284 4.22 -8.45 21.57
CA TRP A 284 5.00 -9.23 20.61
C TRP A 284 6.49 -8.81 20.53
N TYR A 285 6.75 -7.51 20.69
CA TYR A 285 8.08 -6.91 20.56
C TYR A 285 8.98 -7.11 21.80
N HIS A 286 8.47 -7.62 22.92
CA HIS A 286 9.31 -7.98 24.08
C HIS A 286 10.30 -9.09 23.72
N SER A 287 9.92 -10.00 22.82
CA SER A 287 10.80 -11.04 22.28
C SER A 287 12.01 -10.47 21.53
N LEU A 288 11.97 -9.18 21.16
CA LEU A 288 13.05 -8.46 20.49
C LEU A 288 13.85 -7.59 21.48
N GLY A 289 13.59 -7.69 22.79
CA GLY A 289 14.21 -6.81 23.77
C GLY A 289 13.77 -5.34 23.68
N LEU A 290 12.71 -5.01 22.93
CA LEU A 290 12.19 -3.65 22.79
C LEU A 290 11.23 -3.28 23.94
N LYS A 291 11.71 -3.27 25.18
CA LYS A 291 10.89 -2.94 26.35
C LYS A 291 10.73 -1.43 26.53
N VAL A 292 9.53 -0.90 26.39
CA VAL A 292 9.20 0.52 26.49
C VAL A 292 8.70 0.84 27.89
N SER A 293 9.55 1.37 28.75
CA SER A 293 9.11 1.86 30.07
C SER A 293 9.80 3.17 30.42
N TYR A 294 9.04 4.26 30.34
CA TYR A 294 9.51 5.61 30.67
C TYR A 294 10.04 5.72 32.11
N LEU A 295 9.60 4.82 33.00
CA LEU A 295 10.03 4.76 34.40
C LEU A 295 11.36 4.03 34.60
N THR A 296 11.72 3.08 33.72
CA THR A 296 12.88 2.19 33.95
C THR A 296 14.04 2.44 32.99
N VAL A 297 13.78 2.88 31.75
CA VAL A 297 14.83 3.10 30.74
C VAL A 297 15.10 4.58 30.43
N GLY A 298 14.30 5.50 30.98
CA GLY A 298 14.38 6.93 30.69
C GLY A 298 13.73 7.33 29.35
N GLY A 299 13.50 8.63 29.15
CA GLY A 299 12.70 9.14 28.04
C GLY A 299 13.31 8.95 26.65
N GLU A 300 14.62 9.15 26.51
CA GLU A 300 15.33 9.04 25.22
C GLU A 300 15.40 7.58 24.73
N ASP A 301 15.72 6.63 25.61
CA ASP A 301 15.76 5.20 25.26
C ASP A 301 14.36 4.66 24.98
N ALA A 302 13.35 5.07 25.74
CA ALA A 302 11.95 4.74 25.46
C ALA A 302 11.52 5.22 24.06
N ALA A 303 11.88 6.46 23.68
CA ALA A 303 11.59 6.99 22.34
C ALA A 303 12.34 6.23 21.23
N ALA A 304 13.61 5.85 21.45
CA ALA A 304 14.36 5.03 20.51
C ALA A 304 13.74 3.64 20.32
N ARG A 305 13.32 2.99 21.41
CA ARG A 305 12.64 1.68 21.35
C ARG A 305 11.29 1.75 20.67
N ILE A 306 10.53 2.82 20.88
CA ILE A 306 9.29 3.11 20.16
C ILE A 306 9.53 3.17 18.64
N GLN A 307 10.57 3.88 18.19
CA GLN A 307 10.97 3.88 16.77
C GLN A 307 11.39 2.48 16.31
N GLY A 308 12.07 1.72 17.17
CA GLY A 308 12.45 0.33 16.90
C GLY A 308 11.25 -0.59 16.71
N ILE A 309 10.17 -0.42 17.50
CA ILE A 309 8.94 -1.20 17.36
C ILE A 309 8.28 -0.93 16.01
N ALA A 310 8.06 0.35 15.68
CA ALA A 310 7.47 0.76 14.41
C ALA A 310 8.28 0.27 13.20
N ALA A 311 9.61 0.36 13.25
CA ALA A 311 10.50 -0.05 12.17
C ALA A 311 10.56 -1.58 11.95
N ASN A 312 10.10 -2.38 12.93
CA ASN A 312 10.18 -3.83 12.92
C ASN A 312 8.81 -4.51 13.06
N ASP A 313 7.70 -3.77 12.94
CA ASP A 313 6.35 -4.36 12.89
C ASP A 313 6.22 -5.20 11.61
N PRO A 314 6.18 -6.54 11.72
CA PRO A 314 6.20 -7.41 10.56
C PRO A 314 4.91 -7.31 9.73
N SER A 315 3.80 -6.88 10.33
CA SER A 315 2.54 -6.70 9.61
C SER A 315 2.52 -5.43 8.77
N VAL A 316 3.09 -4.34 9.27
CA VAL A 316 3.27 -3.09 8.52
C VAL A 316 4.19 -3.33 7.31
N ILE A 317 5.27 -4.08 7.51
CA ILE A 317 6.20 -4.49 6.45
C ILE A 317 5.52 -5.35 5.39
N LEU A 318 4.76 -6.37 5.79
CA LEU A 318 4.05 -7.22 4.83
C LEU A 318 2.97 -6.45 4.08
N MET A 319 2.23 -5.56 4.74
CA MET A 319 1.26 -4.71 4.05
C MET A 319 1.93 -3.75 3.06
N GLN A 320 3.13 -3.24 3.37
CA GLN A 320 3.91 -2.51 2.38
C GLN A 320 4.19 -3.38 1.15
N ARG A 321 4.69 -4.61 1.34
CA ARG A 321 4.98 -5.52 0.22
C ARG A 321 3.72 -5.89 -0.56
N VAL A 322 2.61 -6.20 0.10
CA VAL A 322 1.34 -6.48 -0.57
C VAL A 322 0.90 -5.27 -1.40
N SER A 323 1.00 -4.05 -0.86
CA SER A 323 0.60 -2.82 -1.59
C SER A 323 1.47 -2.51 -2.82
N GLU A 324 2.73 -2.97 -2.83
CA GLU A 324 3.63 -2.87 -3.98
C GLU A 324 3.23 -3.84 -5.13
N ASN A 325 2.25 -4.74 -4.90
CA ASN A 325 1.76 -5.73 -5.85
C ASN A 325 0.21 -5.68 -5.93
N PRO A 326 -0.37 -4.98 -6.93
CA PRO A 326 -1.82 -4.84 -7.07
C PRO A 326 -2.58 -6.17 -7.18
N ASP A 327 -1.99 -7.18 -7.84
CA ASP A 327 -2.57 -8.51 -7.97
C ASP A 327 -2.64 -9.21 -6.62
N ALA A 328 -1.58 -9.13 -5.80
CA ALA A 328 -1.59 -9.66 -4.45
C ALA A 328 -2.62 -8.94 -3.56
N SER A 329 -2.72 -7.62 -3.69
CA SER A 329 -3.70 -6.81 -2.96
C SER A 329 -5.14 -7.22 -3.29
N ARG A 330 -5.46 -7.44 -4.58
CA ARG A 330 -6.77 -7.96 -5.00
C ARG A 330 -7.02 -9.35 -4.41
N LEU A 331 -6.09 -10.29 -4.61
CA LEU A 331 -6.23 -11.66 -4.11
C LEU A 331 -6.39 -11.73 -2.59
N LEU A 332 -5.72 -10.84 -1.84
CA LEU A 332 -5.86 -10.75 -0.39
C LEU A 332 -7.30 -10.42 0.03
N LEU A 333 -7.97 -9.56 -0.75
CA LEU A 333 -9.32 -9.05 -0.49
C LEU A 333 -10.44 -9.82 -1.19
N THR A 334 -10.14 -10.65 -2.19
CA THR A 334 -11.12 -11.51 -2.88
C THR A 334 -10.96 -13.00 -2.56
N GLY A 335 -9.93 -13.37 -1.79
CA GLY A 335 -9.73 -14.75 -1.36
C GLY A 335 -10.80 -15.25 -0.37
N PRO A 336 -10.74 -16.52 0.07
CA PRO A 336 -11.72 -17.11 0.99
C PRO A 336 -11.95 -16.30 2.28
N ASP A 337 -10.89 -15.66 2.79
CA ASP A 337 -10.91 -14.81 3.98
C ASP A 337 -10.93 -13.31 3.65
N GLY A 338 -11.19 -12.93 2.39
CA GLY A 338 -11.09 -11.55 1.90
C GLY A 338 -11.93 -10.55 2.70
N ALA A 339 -13.16 -10.90 3.05
CA ALA A 339 -14.02 -10.08 3.89
C ALA A 339 -13.48 -9.90 5.32
N LYS A 340 -12.82 -10.92 5.87
CA LYS A 340 -12.16 -10.86 7.19
C LYS A 340 -10.91 -9.98 7.11
N HIS A 341 -10.08 -10.13 6.08
CA HIS A 341 -8.89 -9.31 5.87
C HIS A 341 -9.25 -7.83 5.65
N ALA A 342 -10.34 -7.55 4.92
CA ALA A 342 -10.84 -6.18 4.76
C ALA A 342 -11.15 -5.52 6.11
N LYS A 343 -11.77 -6.25 7.05
CA LYS A 343 -12.02 -5.76 8.41
C LYS A 343 -10.73 -5.41 9.15
N VAL A 344 -9.73 -6.28 9.10
CA VAL A 344 -8.42 -6.01 9.74
C VAL A 344 -7.73 -4.80 9.10
N LEU A 345 -7.88 -4.60 7.78
CA LEU A 345 -7.26 -3.48 7.08
C LEU A 345 -7.91 -2.12 7.39
N VAL A 346 -9.22 -2.07 7.64
CA VAL A 346 -9.93 -0.83 7.99
C VAL A 346 -9.93 -0.49 9.49
N ASP A 347 -9.55 -1.45 10.34
CA ASP A 347 -9.46 -1.32 11.79
C ASP A 347 -8.62 -0.09 12.21
N ASP A 348 -9.02 0.63 13.25
CA ASP A 348 -8.31 1.80 13.78
C ASP A 348 -7.02 1.47 14.55
N ARG A 349 -6.75 0.18 14.81
CA ARG A 349 -5.63 -0.34 15.59
C ARG A 349 -4.35 -0.57 14.81
N TRP A 350 -4.15 0.13 13.68
CA TRP A 350 -2.89 0.04 12.93
C TRP A 350 -1.69 0.69 13.62
N HIS A 351 -1.92 1.55 14.60
CA HIS A 351 -0.89 2.25 15.36
C HIS A 351 -0.12 1.34 16.33
N THR A 352 1.21 1.32 16.24
CA THR A 352 2.15 0.84 17.25
C THR A 352 2.31 1.89 18.36
N PRO A 353 2.92 1.56 19.53
CA PRO A 353 3.23 2.57 20.53
C PRO A 353 4.10 3.69 19.94
N GLY A 354 3.67 4.95 20.14
CA GLY A 354 4.42 6.12 19.67
C GLY A 354 3.59 7.39 19.53
N PRO A 355 4.17 8.47 18.98
CA PRO A 355 3.43 9.66 18.61
C PRO A 355 2.50 9.38 17.42
N GLN A 356 1.39 10.11 17.32
CA GLN A 356 0.44 10.02 16.19
C GLN A 356 1.07 10.38 14.82
N SER A 357 2.27 10.95 14.80
CA SER A 357 3.01 11.19 13.56
C SER A 357 3.50 9.90 12.88
N PHE A 358 3.43 8.75 13.55
CA PHE A 358 3.69 7.45 12.93
C PHE A 358 2.52 7.05 12.04
N ASP A 359 2.70 7.26 10.74
CA ASP A 359 1.69 6.95 9.73
C ASP A 359 1.81 5.50 9.24
N GLU A 360 1.54 4.54 10.13
CA GLU A 360 1.63 3.10 9.83
C GLU A 360 0.43 2.59 9.03
N ALA A 361 -0.71 3.25 9.21
CA ALA A 361 -1.94 3.01 8.46
C ALA A 361 -1.79 3.30 6.96
N ARG A 362 -0.73 3.99 6.52
CA ARG A 362 -0.44 4.25 5.10
C ARG A 362 -0.34 2.98 4.25
N TRP A 363 0.17 1.87 4.80
CA TRP A 363 0.36 0.63 4.03
C TRP A 363 -0.93 -0.20 3.90
N PRO A 364 -1.69 -0.44 4.98
CA PRO A 364 -3.05 -0.95 4.86
C PRO A 364 -3.93 -0.14 3.91
N ALA A 365 -3.86 1.19 4.00
CA ALA A 365 -4.54 2.10 3.07
C ALA A 365 -4.09 1.90 1.61
N ALA A 366 -2.79 1.72 1.39
CA ALA A 366 -2.24 1.43 0.07
C ALA A 366 -2.69 0.07 -0.47
N VAL A 367 -2.83 -0.96 0.37
CA VAL A 367 -3.41 -2.27 -0.02
C VAL A 367 -4.86 -2.11 -0.48
N ILE A 368 -5.69 -1.40 0.31
CA ILE A 368 -7.08 -1.09 -0.05
C ILE A 368 -7.13 -0.40 -1.41
N THR A 369 -6.31 0.62 -1.61
CA THR A 369 -6.26 1.41 -2.85
C THR A 369 -5.82 0.56 -4.04
N ALA A 370 -4.73 -0.21 -3.90
CA ALA A 370 -4.19 -1.04 -4.96
C ALA A 370 -5.16 -2.15 -5.39
N ALA A 371 -5.96 -2.69 -4.45
CA ALA A 371 -6.94 -3.72 -4.75
C ALA A 371 -8.19 -3.20 -5.48
N THR A 372 -8.65 -2.00 -5.15
CA THR A 372 -10.01 -1.56 -5.49
C THR A 372 -10.10 -0.68 -6.73
N THR A 373 -8.99 -0.10 -7.19
CA THR A 373 -8.99 1.00 -8.18
C THR A 373 -8.85 0.55 -9.64
N ASP A 374 -8.46 -0.69 -9.92
CA ASP A 374 -8.25 -1.18 -11.30
C ASP A 374 -9.54 -1.70 -11.97
N ARG A 375 -10.40 -0.75 -12.36
CA ARG A 375 -11.66 -1.06 -13.04
C ARG A 375 -11.50 -1.53 -14.50
N LYS A 376 -10.33 -1.36 -15.12
CA LYS A 376 -10.11 -1.68 -16.55
C LYS A 376 -9.45 -3.03 -16.76
N GLY A 377 -8.36 -3.30 -16.03
CA GLY A 377 -7.63 -4.56 -16.12
C GLY A 377 -8.34 -5.69 -15.38
N HIS A 378 -8.95 -5.38 -14.24
CA HIS A 378 -9.50 -6.38 -13.32
C HIS A 378 -10.86 -5.97 -12.73
N PRO A 379 -11.85 -5.56 -13.53
CA PRO A 379 -13.13 -5.00 -13.07
C PRO A 379 -13.82 -5.86 -12.00
N HIS A 380 -13.90 -7.18 -12.22
CA HIS A 380 -14.60 -8.07 -11.30
C HIS A 380 -13.88 -8.24 -9.96
N LEU A 381 -12.56 -8.43 -9.98
CA LEU A 381 -11.77 -8.61 -8.76
C LEU A 381 -11.70 -7.30 -7.96
N SER A 382 -11.54 -6.17 -8.64
CA SER A 382 -11.54 -4.86 -7.97
C SER A 382 -12.90 -4.51 -7.38
N ALA A 383 -14.00 -4.86 -8.06
CA ALA A 383 -15.35 -4.71 -7.51
C ALA A 383 -15.55 -5.62 -6.29
N GLU A 384 -15.16 -6.90 -6.35
CA GLU A 384 -15.27 -7.80 -5.19
C GLU A 384 -14.45 -7.31 -3.99
N ALA A 385 -13.21 -6.86 -4.22
CA ALA A 385 -12.39 -6.24 -3.18
C ALA A 385 -13.06 -4.99 -2.60
N ALA A 386 -13.62 -4.12 -3.46
CA ALA A 386 -14.30 -2.91 -3.04
C ALA A 386 -15.57 -3.20 -2.24
N ALA A 387 -16.36 -4.22 -2.61
CA ALA A 387 -17.51 -4.68 -1.84
C ALA A 387 -17.09 -5.11 -0.42
N ASN A 388 -16.02 -5.89 -0.30
CA ASN A 388 -15.49 -6.31 1.01
C ASN A 388 -15.00 -5.12 1.85
N VAL A 389 -14.33 -4.15 1.24
CA VAL A 389 -13.87 -2.92 1.92
C VAL A 389 -15.04 -2.02 2.34
N ILE A 390 -16.05 -1.84 1.49
CA ILE A 390 -17.25 -1.04 1.81
C ILE A 390 -17.99 -1.66 3.00
N ASN A 391 -18.20 -2.97 2.98
CA ASN A 391 -18.84 -3.69 4.08
C ASN A 391 -18.01 -3.61 5.38
N ALA A 392 -16.69 -3.70 5.28
CA ALA A 392 -15.79 -3.57 6.41
C ALA A 392 -15.83 -2.15 7.01
N GLY A 393 -15.74 -1.10 6.18
CA GLY A 393 -15.81 0.28 6.63
C GLY A 393 -17.18 0.66 7.23
N ALA A 394 -18.27 0.14 6.66
CA ALA A 394 -19.61 0.29 7.25
C ALA A 394 -19.72 -0.38 8.63
N ALA A 395 -19.11 -1.56 8.81
CA ALA A 395 -19.07 -2.24 10.09
C ALA A 395 -18.20 -1.49 11.12
N GLU A 396 -17.03 -0.98 10.70
CA GLU A 396 -16.13 -0.20 11.56
C GLU A 396 -16.81 1.05 12.10
N TYR A 397 -17.63 1.75 11.30
CA TYR A 397 -18.43 2.88 11.79
C TYR A 397 -19.38 2.48 12.93
N GLY A 398 -19.95 1.27 12.87
CA GLY A 398 -20.79 0.72 13.94
C GLY A 398 -20.03 0.58 15.25
N ASP A 399 -18.79 0.10 15.19
CA ASP A 399 -17.90 -0.04 16.34
C ASP A 399 -17.43 1.33 16.85
N GLU A 400 -16.99 2.22 15.96
CA GLU A 400 -16.58 3.60 16.26
C GLU A 400 -17.65 4.43 16.95
N LYS A 401 -18.90 4.32 16.49
CA LYS A 401 -20.04 5.03 17.09
C LYS A 401 -20.27 4.59 18.54
N GLY A 402 -19.93 3.34 18.88
CA GLY A 402 -20.02 2.80 20.23
C GLY A 402 -18.89 3.22 21.17
N LYS A 403 -17.77 3.73 20.65
CA LYS A 403 -16.59 4.07 21.46
C LYS A 403 -16.84 5.29 22.35
N GLY A 404 -16.39 5.20 23.61
CA GLY A 404 -16.38 6.34 24.52
C GLY A 404 -15.34 7.39 24.14
N GLU A 405 -15.46 8.63 24.66
CA GLU A 405 -14.48 9.71 24.41
C GLU A 405 -13.05 9.30 24.76
N TYR A 406 -12.88 8.53 25.83
CA TYR A 406 -11.58 7.99 26.21
C TYR A 406 -11.03 7.06 25.12
N GLU A 407 -11.82 6.11 24.63
CA GLU A 407 -11.38 5.17 23.60
C GLU A 407 -11.04 5.88 22.29
N LYS A 408 -11.86 6.86 21.86
CA LYS A 408 -11.58 7.68 20.67
C LYS A 408 -10.30 8.50 20.79
N SER A 409 -9.98 8.99 22.00
CA SER A 409 -8.71 9.69 22.24
C SER A 409 -7.51 8.74 22.15
N GLN A 410 -7.71 7.47 22.50
CA GLN A 410 -6.66 6.47 22.48
C GLN A 410 -6.46 5.87 21.10
N TYR A 411 -7.54 5.52 20.42
CA TYR A 411 -7.57 4.90 19.11
C TYR A 411 -8.36 5.82 18.17
N PRO A 412 -7.73 6.90 17.68
CA PRO A 412 -8.37 7.71 16.66
C PRO A 412 -8.39 6.95 15.34
N VAL A 413 -9.47 7.12 14.59
CA VAL A 413 -9.57 6.62 13.21
C VAL A 413 -8.38 7.16 12.40
N PRO A 414 -7.55 6.31 11.77
CA PRO A 414 -6.40 6.78 11.02
C PRO A 414 -6.83 7.50 9.72
N ASN A 415 -6.38 8.74 9.54
CA ASN A 415 -6.70 9.56 8.36
C ASN A 415 -6.34 8.90 7.02
N ARG A 416 -5.31 8.04 6.96
CA ARG A 416 -4.98 7.30 5.74
C ARG A 416 -6.02 6.26 5.36
N ILE A 417 -6.63 5.61 6.35
CA ILE A 417 -7.70 4.64 6.10
C ILE A 417 -8.92 5.39 5.55
N THR A 418 -9.39 6.44 6.22
CA THR A 418 -10.54 7.24 5.72
C THR A 418 -10.27 7.80 4.33
N HIS A 419 -9.04 8.22 4.04
CA HIS A 419 -8.67 8.68 2.71
C HIS A 419 -8.71 7.58 1.65
N ALA A 420 -8.23 6.37 1.97
CA ALA A 420 -8.36 5.22 1.07
C ALA A 420 -9.83 4.82 0.87
N LEU A 421 -10.65 4.86 1.92
CA LEU A 421 -12.09 4.63 1.80
C LEU A 421 -12.77 5.70 0.94
N ALA A 422 -12.35 6.97 1.03
CA ALA A 422 -12.81 8.05 0.16
C ALA A 422 -12.40 7.81 -1.31
N GLN A 423 -11.20 7.25 -1.55
CA GLN A 423 -10.76 6.85 -2.90
C GLN A 423 -11.61 5.69 -3.46
N VAL A 424 -11.96 4.70 -2.63
CA VAL A 424 -12.92 3.65 -3.00
C VAL A 424 -14.25 4.30 -3.37
N PHE A 425 -14.81 5.16 -2.52
CA PHE A 425 -16.06 5.87 -2.83
C PHE A 425 -15.97 6.61 -4.17
N ALA A 426 -14.93 7.43 -4.37
CA ALA A 426 -14.72 8.21 -5.59
C ALA A 426 -14.67 7.34 -6.85
N THR A 427 -14.01 6.19 -6.77
CA THR A 427 -13.89 5.21 -7.87
C THR A 427 -15.24 4.59 -8.24
N TYR A 428 -16.13 4.42 -7.26
CA TYR A 428 -17.41 3.73 -7.40
C TYR A 428 -18.64 4.65 -7.30
N VAL A 429 -18.49 5.99 -7.34
CA VAL A 429 -19.62 6.95 -7.30
C VAL A 429 -20.75 6.56 -8.26
N PRO A 430 -20.47 6.16 -9.51
CA PRO A 430 -21.53 5.76 -10.43
C PRO A 430 -22.32 4.55 -9.96
N ASP A 431 -21.67 3.59 -9.35
CA ASP A 431 -22.24 2.37 -8.83
C ASP A 431 -23.08 2.66 -7.57
N PHE A 432 -22.60 3.53 -6.68
CA PHE A 432 -23.38 4.04 -5.54
C PHE A 432 -24.66 4.75 -6.01
N ALA A 433 -24.58 5.58 -7.04
CA ALA A 433 -25.75 6.26 -7.60
C ALA A 433 -26.70 5.27 -8.29
N GLN A 434 -26.18 4.31 -9.06
CA GLN A 434 -27.00 3.29 -9.72
C GLN A 434 -27.61 2.27 -8.74
N SER A 435 -27.07 2.16 -7.52
CA SER A 435 -27.64 1.36 -6.43
C SER A 435 -28.87 1.98 -5.78
N HIS A 436 -29.43 3.04 -6.35
CA HIS A 436 -30.70 3.61 -5.92
C HIS A 436 -31.83 2.54 -5.86
N GLY A 437 -32.64 2.59 -4.80
CA GLY A 437 -33.77 1.67 -4.61
C GLY A 437 -33.39 0.27 -4.11
N MET A 438 -32.12 0.00 -3.83
CA MET A 438 -31.70 -1.27 -3.23
C MET A 438 -32.24 -1.40 -1.79
N PRO A 439 -32.54 -2.64 -1.33
CA PRO A 439 -32.94 -2.90 0.05
C PRO A 439 -32.02 -2.23 1.07
N LYS A 440 -32.64 -1.62 2.10
CA LYS A 440 -31.93 -0.84 3.12
C LYS A 440 -30.72 -1.57 3.72
N ASN A 441 -30.88 -2.85 4.07
CA ASN A 441 -29.86 -3.66 4.76
C ASN A 441 -29.04 -4.57 3.81
N GLN A 442 -29.03 -4.29 2.51
CA GLN A 442 -28.23 -5.06 1.57
C GLN A 442 -26.75 -4.69 1.71
N ALA A 443 -25.91 -5.69 2.02
CA ALA A 443 -24.46 -5.54 1.97
C ALA A 443 -24.00 -5.18 0.55
N ALA A 444 -22.88 -4.46 0.44
CA ALA A 444 -22.23 -4.23 -0.84
C ALA A 444 -21.85 -5.57 -1.47
N THR A 445 -22.16 -5.75 -2.75
CA THR A 445 -21.86 -6.97 -3.52
C THR A 445 -21.60 -6.63 -4.97
N PRO A 446 -20.72 -7.37 -5.69
CA PRO A 446 -20.65 -7.28 -7.13
C PRO A 446 -21.99 -7.60 -7.78
N ALA A 447 -22.36 -6.83 -8.79
CA ALA A 447 -23.54 -7.09 -9.62
C ALA A 447 -23.35 -8.38 -10.43
N THR A 448 -24.40 -9.21 -10.48
CA THR A 448 -24.39 -10.47 -11.22
C THR A 448 -24.90 -10.28 -12.66
N GLY A 449 -24.30 -11.01 -13.62
CA GLY A 449 -24.72 -11.00 -15.03
C GLY A 449 -23.60 -10.65 -16.01
N ALA A 450 -23.72 -11.10 -17.27
CA ALA A 450 -22.67 -10.98 -18.28
C ALA A 450 -22.32 -9.54 -18.69
N ASN A 451 -23.20 -8.57 -18.38
CA ASN A 451 -23.02 -7.15 -18.70
C ASN A 451 -22.69 -6.29 -17.47
N SER A 452 -22.37 -6.91 -16.32
CA SER A 452 -22.17 -6.14 -15.09
C SER A 452 -20.83 -5.41 -15.02
N ASN A 453 -19.84 -5.74 -15.85
CA ASN A 453 -18.56 -5.03 -16.01
C ASN A 453 -17.89 -4.55 -14.69
N GLY A 454 -17.96 -5.35 -13.62
CA GLY A 454 -17.41 -4.94 -12.31
C GLY A 454 -18.19 -3.81 -11.63
N MET A 455 -19.51 -3.75 -11.85
CA MET A 455 -20.42 -2.87 -11.14
C MET A 455 -20.68 -3.38 -9.73
N LEU A 456 -20.79 -2.46 -8.77
CA LEU A 456 -21.23 -2.72 -7.41
C LEU A 456 -22.71 -2.42 -7.20
N ILE A 457 -23.32 -3.20 -6.31
CA ILE A 457 -24.63 -2.92 -5.75
C ILE A 457 -24.45 -2.70 -4.24
N VAL A 458 -24.87 -1.55 -3.73
CA VAL A 458 -24.74 -1.18 -2.32
C VAL A 458 -26.09 -0.81 -1.73
N GLY A 459 -26.50 -1.45 -0.63
CA GLY A 459 -27.71 -1.08 0.08
C GLY A 459 -27.58 0.28 0.78
N HIS A 460 -28.70 0.97 0.94
CA HIS A 460 -28.72 2.34 1.44
C HIS A 460 -28.08 2.51 2.82
N GLN A 461 -28.36 1.61 3.79
CA GLN A 461 -27.78 1.70 5.13
C GLN A 461 -26.26 1.45 5.11
N THR A 462 -25.81 0.47 4.33
CA THR A 462 -24.39 0.19 4.14
C THR A 462 -23.66 1.37 3.51
N ALA A 463 -24.25 2.02 2.49
CA ALA A 463 -23.68 3.23 1.89
C ALA A 463 -23.57 4.37 2.91
N LEU A 464 -24.64 4.61 3.68
CA LEU A 464 -24.69 5.64 4.71
C LEU A 464 -23.65 5.42 5.83
N ASP A 465 -23.52 4.19 6.32
CA ASP A 465 -22.53 3.85 7.37
C ASP A 465 -21.10 3.93 6.84
N PHE A 466 -20.86 3.49 5.60
CA PHE A 466 -19.56 3.63 4.93
C PHE A 466 -19.16 5.10 4.74
N ILE A 467 -20.08 5.95 4.25
CA ILE A 467 -19.89 7.40 4.12
C ILE A 467 -19.66 8.04 5.50
N SER A 468 -20.37 7.59 6.53
CA SER A 468 -20.19 8.08 7.90
C SER A 468 -18.80 7.70 8.44
N MET A 469 -18.27 6.51 8.09
CA MET A 469 -16.90 6.12 8.42
C MET A 469 -15.88 7.08 7.81
N ILE A 470 -16.02 7.39 6.52
CA ILE A 470 -15.13 8.32 5.82
C ILE A 470 -15.20 9.71 6.45
N SER A 471 -16.41 10.14 6.84
CA SER A 471 -16.69 11.46 7.42
C SER A 471 -16.20 11.61 8.87
N GLN A 472 -15.64 10.56 9.50
CA GLN A 472 -14.88 10.71 10.75
C GLN A 472 -13.65 11.60 10.56
N ASN A 473 -13.05 11.60 9.36
CA ASN A 473 -12.08 12.61 8.95
C ASN A 473 -12.79 13.71 8.15
N HIS A 474 -12.95 14.88 8.77
CA HIS A 474 -13.68 15.99 8.16
C HIS A 474 -13.09 16.46 6.82
N GLY A 475 -11.76 16.38 6.67
CA GLY A 475 -11.10 16.74 5.42
C GLY A 475 -11.41 15.79 4.26
N ASP A 476 -11.79 14.53 4.55
CA ASP A 476 -12.21 13.54 3.56
C ASP A 476 -13.71 13.63 3.23
N ALA A 477 -14.54 14.15 4.14
CA ALA A 477 -15.95 14.39 3.87
C ALA A 477 -16.16 15.35 2.67
N GLY A 478 -15.31 16.38 2.56
CA GLY A 478 -15.29 17.27 1.38
C GLY A 478 -14.92 16.56 0.07
N HIS A 479 -14.13 15.49 0.12
CA HIS A 479 -13.81 14.66 -1.06
C HIS A 479 -15.03 13.88 -1.57
N LEU A 480 -15.92 13.45 -0.68
CA LEU A 480 -17.16 12.77 -1.07
C LEU A 480 -18.06 13.68 -1.89
N VAL A 481 -18.30 14.91 -1.41
CA VAL A 481 -19.09 15.92 -2.12
C VAL A 481 -18.49 16.24 -3.49
N ASN A 482 -17.17 16.46 -3.54
CA ASN A 482 -16.48 16.78 -4.78
C ASN A 482 -16.51 15.63 -5.80
N SER A 483 -16.46 14.37 -5.35
CA SER A 483 -16.55 13.20 -6.22
C SER A 483 -17.93 13.09 -6.87
N VAL A 484 -19.01 13.33 -6.10
CA VAL A 484 -20.38 13.36 -6.63
C VAL A 484 -20.56 14.54 -7.58
N ASN A 485 -20.07 15.73 -7.22
CA ASN A 485 -20.15 16.93 -8.05
C ASN A 485 -19.42 16.76 -9.39
N ALA A 486 -18.23 16.14 -9.39
CA ALA A 486 -17.50 15.83 -10.62
C ALA A 486 -18.33 14.94 -11.56
N GLN A 487 -19.03 13.94 -11.01
CA GLN A 487 -19.88 13.05 -11.79
C GLN A 487 -21.15 13.75 -12.32
N ILE A 488 -21.72 14.68 -11.55
CA ILE A 488 -22.82 15.56 -12.02
C ILE A 488 -22.34 16.41 -13.20
N SER A 489 -21.20 17.08 -13.07
CA SER A 489 -20.60 17.90 -14.15
C SER A 489 -20.35 17.08 -15.41
N LEU A 490 -19.78 15.87 -15.27
CA LEU A 490 -19.52 14.98 -16.40
C LEU A 490 -20.82 14.57 -17.11
N THR A 491 -21.83 14.15 -16.35
CA THR A 491 -23.12 13.73 -16.90
C THR A 491 -23.81 14.89 -17.61
N ALA A 492 -23.77 16.09 -17.02
CA ALA A 492 -24.32 17.30 -17.64
C ALA A 492 -23.61 17.68 -18.94
N ALA A 493 -22.28 17.55 -18.98
CA ALA A 493 -21.48 17.79 -20.18
C ALA A 493 -21.88 16.84 -21.33
N GLN A 494 -22.10 15.56 -21.03
CA GLN A 494 -22.59 14.57 -22.01
C GLN A 494 -24.03 14.87 -22.46
N GLY A 495 -24.86 15.40 -21.56
CA GLY A 495 -26.17 15.98 -21.88
C GLY A 495 -27.29 15.46 -20.99
N MET A 496 -28.28 16.33 -20.76
CA MET A 496 -29.38 16.08 -19.83
C MET A 496 -30.71 15.79 -20.53
N GLY A 497 -30.71 15.72 -21.88
CA GLY A 497 -31.94 15.67 -22.67
C GLY A 497 -32.61 14.30 -22.77
N SER A 498 -31.91 13.23 -22.37
CA SER A 498 -32.41 11.85 -22.37
C SER A 498 -32.97 11.47 -21.00
N PRO A 499 -34.07 10.68 -20.93
CA PRO A 499 -34.61 10.17 -19.66
C PRO A 499 -33.57 9.49 -18.78
N GLU A 500 -32.65 8.73 -19.37
CA GLU A 500 -31.61 7.98 -18.66
C GLU A 500 -30.64 8.93 -17.93
N ALA A 501 -30.20 9.99 -18.59
CA ALA A 501 -29.34 11.01 -18.00
C ALA A 501 -30.06 11.77 -16.88
N THR A 502 -31.35 12.09 -17.05
CA THR A 502 -32.16 12.71 -16.00
C THR A 502 -32.28 11.80 -14.78
N THR A 503 -32.59 10.51 -14.98
CA THR A 503 -32.64 9.51 -13.89
C THR A 503 -31.30 9.40 -13.19
N TYR A 504 -30.20 9.32 -13.94
CA TYR A 504 -28.88 9.19 -13.34
C TYR A 504 -28.44 10.44 -12.57
N LEU A 505 -28.78 11.65 -13.05
CA LEU A 505 -28.57 12.89 -12.29
C LEU A 505 -29.40 12.95 -11.01
N ASN A 506 -30.66 12.50 -11.05
CA ASN A 506 -31.47 12.36 -9.84
C ASN A 506 -30.86 11.37 -8.84
N ASN A 507 -30.32 10.26 -9.33
CA ASN A 507 -29.63 9.28 -8.48
C ASN A 507 -28.36 9.87 -7.85
N LEU A 508 -27.59 10.68 -8.58
CA LEU A 508 -26.44 11.40 -8.05
C LEU A 508 -26.85 12.45 -7.00
N ALA A 509 -27.97 13.15 -7.22
CA ALA A 509 -28.53 14.08 -6.26
C ALA A 509 -28.96 13.38 -4.97
N GLU A 510 -29.60 12.21 -5.08
CA GLU A 510 -29.93 11.39 -3.92
C GLU A 510 -28.68 10.90 -3.19
N LEU A 511 -27.66 10.41 -3.91
CA LEU A 511 -26.38 10.04 -3.32
C LEU A 511 -25.72 11.22 -2.58
N ARG A 512 -25.82 12.44 -3.12
CA ARG A 512 -25.35 13.65 -2.43
C ARG A 512 -26.09 13.87 -1.11
N GLY A 513 -27.40 13.62 -1.09
CA GLY A 513 -28.20 13.62 0.15
C GLY A 513 -27.69 12.61 1.17
N VAL A 514 -27.32 11.41 0.74
CA VAL A 514 -26.72 10.38 1.61
C VAL A 514 -25.36 10.84 2.15
N VAL A 515 -24.54 11.51 1.34
CA VAL A 515 -23.26 12.10 1.78
C VAL A 515 -23.49 13.13 2.88
N THR A 516 -24.45 14.04 2.72
CA THR A 516 -24.84 15.00 3.76
C THR A 516 -25.31 14.30 5.04
N ALA A 517 -26.21 13.30 4.92
CA ALA A 517 -26.71 12.55 6.07
C ALA A 517 -25.59 11.83 6.83
N GLY A 518 -24.63 11.24 6.12
CA GLY A 518 -23.48 10.57 6.72
C GLY A 518 -22.53 11.55 7.45
N ALA A 519 -22.30 12.73 6.88
CA ALA A 519 -21.52 13.78 7.52
C ALA A 519 -22.21 14.32 8.79
N HIS A 520 -23.55 14.49 8.77
CA HIS A 520 -24.31 14.91 9.94
C HIS A 520 -24.18 13.91 11.10
N ARG A 521 -24.08 12.61 10.81
CA ARG A 521 -23.86 11.56 11.81
C ARG A 521 -22.48 11.64 12.50
N THR A 522 -21.51 12.37 11.94
CA THR A 522 -20.19 12.60 12.54
C THR A 522 -20.04 14.00 13.14
N GLY A 523 -21.11 14.79 13.17
CA GLY A 523 -21.10 16.14 13.77
C GLY A 523 -20.65 17.26 12.82
N LEU A 524 -20.52 16.95 11.52
CA LEU A 524 -20.40 17.97 10.48
C LEU A 524 -21.79 18.46 10.09
N ASP A 525 -22.09 19.72 10.37
CA ASP A 525 -23.26 20.35 9.76
C ASP A 525 -23.02 20.61 8.26
N ALA A 526 -24.11 20.88 7.53
CA ALA A 526 -24.08 21.14 6.09
C ALA A 526 -23.07 22.25 5.70
N LYS A 527 -22.94 23.30 6.53
CA LYS A 527 -22.05 24.43 6.24
C LYS A 527 -20.59 24.02 6.33
N LYS A 528 -20.22 23.31 7.40
CA LYS A 528 -18.85 22.80 7.57
C LYS A 528 -18.48 21.81 6.48
N LEU A 529 -19.41 20.93 6.08
CA LEU A 529 -19.18 20.01 4.98
C LEU A 529 -18.89 20.75 3.66
N GLN A 530 -19.68 21.78 3.36
CA GLN A 530 -19.49 22.60 2.17
C GLN A 530 -18.17 23.39 2.21
N ASP A 531 -17.77 23.91 3.37
CA ASP A 531 -16.48 24.58 3.53
C ASP A 531 -15.31 23.62 3.26
N GLU A 532 -15.37 22.38 3.76
CA GLU A 532 -14.37 21.35 3.45
C GLU A 532 -14.35 20.98 1.95
N ALA A 533 -15.51 20.93 1.30
CA ALA A 533 -15.59 20.70 -0.15
C ALA A 533 -14.96 21.84 -0.96
N ASN A 534 -15.25 23.08 -0.58
CA ASN A 534 -14.78 24.30 -1.25
C ASN A 534 -13.24 24.43 -1.19
N LYS A 535 -12.60 24.03 -0.09
CA LYS A 535 -11.13 24.06 0.05
C LYS A 535 -10.39 23.30 -1.06
N LYS A 536 -11.06 22.33 -1.70
CA LYS A 536 -10.42 21.33 -2.57
C LYS A 536 -11.06 21.23 -3.98
N THR A 537 -12.02 22.09 -4.31
CA THR A 537 -12.81 22.01 -5.57
C THR A 537 -11.98 22.25 -6.85
N VAL A 538 -10.94 23.10 -6.81
CA VAL A 538 -10.20 23.53 -8.02
C VAL A 538 -9.50 22.37 -8.76
N LEU A 539 -8.91 21.42 -8.02
CA LEU A 539 -8.19 20.28 -8.63
C LEU A 539 -9.12 19.32 -9.38
N TRP A 540 -10.36 19.16 -8.91
CA TRP A 540 -11.36 18.29 -9.54
C TRP A 540 -11.89 18.87 -10.86
N VAL A 541 -12.07 20.18 -10.89
CA VAL A 541 -12.49 20.89 -12.11
C VAL A 541 -11.36 20.92 -13.13
N ASP A 542 -10.10 21.08 -12.72
CA ASP A 542 -8.95 21.07 -13.63
C ASP A 542 -8.68 19.67 -14.22
N SER A 543 -8.82 18.60 -13.43
CA SER A 543 -8.65 17.22 -13.92
C SER A 543 -9.76 16.80 -14.88
N VAL A 544 -11.02 17.16 -14.59
CA VAL A 544 -12.18 16.90 -15.47
C VAL A 544 -12.19 17.82 -16.69
N GLY A 545 -11.80 19.09 -16.54
CA GLY A 545 -11.71 20.07 -17.63
C GLY A 545 -10.59 19.73 -18.63
N GLY A 546 -9.43 19.31 -18.15
CA GLY A 546 -8.35 18.78 -19.00
C GLY A 546 -8.75 17.49 -19.73
N ALA A 547 -9.55 16.65 -19.07
CA ALA A 547 -10.08 15.42 -19.65
C ALA A 547 -11.07 15.65 -20.81
N ILE A 548 -11.97 16.63 -20.67
CA ILE A 548 -12.98 16.93 -21.69
C ILE A 548 -12.40 17.73 -22.87
N THR A 549 -11.34 18.52 -22.66
CA THR A 549 -10.73 19.37 -23.69
C THR A 549 -9.66 18.68 -24.54
N ALA A 550 -9.05 17.58 -24.08
CA ALA A 550 -7.90 16.96 -24.75
C ALA A 550 -8.23 16.18 -26.04
N VAL A 551 -9.48 15.74 -26.28
CA VAL A 551 -9.86 15.04 -27.52
C VAL A 551 -11.32 15.33 -27.93
N PRO A 552 -11.57 16.13 -28.99
CA PRO A 552 -12.92 16.32 -29.51
C PRO A 552 -13.39 15.06 -30.26
N GLY A 553 -14.52 14.47 -29.84
CA GLY A 553 -15.29 13.51 -30.67
C GLY A 553 -15.15 12.01 -30.36
N LEU A 554 -14.47 11.61 -29.29
CA LEU A 554 -14.59 10.23 -28.78
C LEU A 554 -15.76 10.10 -27.79
N PRO A 555 -16.46 8.95 -27.75
CA PRO A 555 -17.34 8.64 -26.63
C PRO A 555 -16.49 8.65 -25.37
N ILE A 556 -16.74 9.59 -24.46
CA ILE A 556 -16.06 9.66 -23.18
C ILE A 556 -16.59 8.46 -22.37
N GLU A 557 -15.95 7.31 -22.51
CA GLU A 557 -16.17 6.16 -21.64
C GLU A 557 -15.88 6.62 -20.20
N GLY A 558 -16.87 6.49 -19.31
CA GLY A 558 -16.80 7.01 -17.94
C GLY A 558 -15.61 6.50 -17.11
N GLU A 559 -14.98 5.40 -17.55
CA GLU A 559 -13.86 4.72 -16.90
C GLU A 559 -12.56 5.56 -16.85
N TRP A 560 -12.22 6.32 -17.91
CA TRP A 560 -11.00 7.14 -17.90
C TRP A 560 -11.13 8.35 -16.96
N VAL A 561 -12.33 8.93 -16.90
CA VAL A 561 -12.62 10.04 -15.98
C VAL A 561 -12.64 9.54 -14.54
N GLN A 562 -13.22 8.37 -14.24
CA GLN A 562 -13.10 7.73 -12.92
C GLN A 562 -11.65 7.49 -12.51
N THR A 563 -10.79 7.09 -13.45
CA THR A 563 -9.35 6.91 -13.22
C THR A 563 -8.67 8.25 -12.91
N ALA A 564 -9.00 9.33 -13.63
CA ALA A 564 -8.48 10.68 -13.38
C ALA A 564 -9.00 11.29 -12.05
N ILE A 565 -10.26 11.00 -11.72
CA ILE A 565 -10.94 11.32 -10.45
C ILE A 565 -10.19 10.64 -9.29
N ALA A 566 -9.96 9.34 -9.37
CA ALA A 566 -9.20 8.58 -8.37
C ALA A 566 -7.73 9.04 -8.28
N ALA A 567 -7.09 9.34 -9.41
CA ALA A 567 -5.71 9.82 -9.48
C ALA A 567 -5.52 11.27 -9.02
N GLY A 568 -6.58 12.07 -8.92
CA GLY A 568 -6.54 13.45 -8.41
C GLY A 568 -6.47 13.54 -6.89
N LEU A 569 -6.88 12.50 -6.17
CA LEU A 569 -6.92 12.45 -4.70
C LEU A 569 -5.53 12.51 -4.01
N PRO A 570 -4.48 11.83 -4.50
CA PRO A 570 -3.14 11.88 -3.88
C PRO A 570 -2.42 13.23 -4.03
N ALA A 571 -2.80 14.08 -4.98
CA ALA A 571 -2.08 15.31 -5.34
C ALA A 571 -2.52 16.57 -4.55
N VAL A 572 -3.43 16.41 -3.59
CA VAL A 572 -4.06 17.53 -2.89
C VAL A 572 -3.10 18.12 -1.85
N LYS A 573 -2.32 19.12 -2.25
CA LYS A 573 -1.77 20.10 -1.31
C LYS A 573 -2.87 21.09 -0.95
N GLU A 574 -3.05 21.37 0.34
CA GLU A 574 -3.94 22.44 0.82
C GLU A 574 -3.49 23.78 0.23
N SER A 575 -4.16 24.24 -0.84
CA SER A 575 -3.76 25.45 -1.57
C SER A 575 -4.72 26.63 -1.40
N PHE A 576 -5.58 26.63 -0.37
CA PHE A 576 -6.48 27.76 -0.10
C PHE A 576 -6.60 28.12 1.39
N SER A 577 -6.60 29.42 1.65
CA SER A 577 -6.91 30.00 2.96
C SER A 577 -8.40 29.87 3.25
N THR A 578 -8.73 29.31 4.40
CA THR A 578 -10.08 29.09 4.91
C THR A 578 -10.71 30.33 5.53
N ASP A 579 -9.93 31.39 5.76
CA ASP A 579 -10.33 32.56 6.54
C ASP A 579 -11.36 33.46 5.85
N ASN A 580 -11.54 33.31 4.53
CA ASN A 580 -12.45 34.15 3.75
C ASN A 580 -13.85 33.55 3.65
N ALA A 581 -14.01 32.24 3.40
CA ALA A 581 -15.33 31.62 3.22
C ALA A 581 -16.23 31.73 4.47
N GLN A 582 -15.65 31.59 5.67
CA GLN A 582 -16.37 31.68 6.94
C GLN A 582 -16.85 33.12 7.25
N LYS A 583 -16.04 34.15 6.92
CA LYS A 583 -16.42 35.56 7.09
C LYS A 583 -17.56 36.00 6.18
N TYR A 584 -17.65 35.46 4.95
CA TYR A 584 -18.65 35.91 3.99
C TYR A 584 -20.00 35.18 4.13
N GLN A 585 -20.03 33.98 4.74
CA GLN A 585 -21.29 33.31 5.07
C GLN A 585 -22.03 33.97 6.26
N GLU A 586 -21.30 34.61 7.18
CA GLU A 586 -21.92 35.46 8.22
C GLU A 586 -22.63 36.68 7.62
N GLU A 587 -22.16 37.19 6.47
CA GLU A 587 -22.73 38.36 5.78
C GLU A 587 -23.83 38.00 4.74
N ALA A 588 -23.77 36.84 4.08
CA ALA A 588 -24.71 36.46 3.02
C ALA A 588 -26.04 35.84 3.53
N GLY A 589 -26.11 35.49 4.82
CA GLY A 589 -27.30 34.92 5.47
C GLY A 589 -27.55 33.43 5.14
N PRO A 590 -28.22 32.68 6.03
CA PRO A 590 -28.37 31.22 5.95
C PRO A 590 -29.27 30.72 4.79
N LYS A 591 -29.86 31.60 3.98
CA LYS A 591 -30.86 31.25 2.97
C LYS A 591 -30.31 30.80 1.62
N PHE A 592 -29.02 31.02 1.35
CA PHE A 592 -28.50 30.87 0.00
C PHE A 592 -27.87 29.49 -0.29
N TYR A 593 -27.34 28.84 0.73
CA TYR A 593 -26.69 27.52 0.62
C TYR A 593 -27.42 26.49 1.47
N ASP A 594 -28.67 26.22 1.13
CA ASP A 594 -29.27 24.93 1.45
C ASP A 594 -28.58 23.90 0.54
N ASP A 595 -28.13 22.76 1.06
CA ASP A 595 -27.38 21.74 0.30
C ASP A 595 -28.08 21.35 -1.02
N GLN A 596 -29.40 21.54 -1.09
CA GLN A 596 -30.25 21.45 -2.27
C GLN A 596 -29.85 22.31 -3.47
N SER A 597 -29.32 23.53 -3.27
CA SER A 597 -28.98 24.48 -4.35
C SER A 597 -27.55 24.31 -4.87
N SER A 598 -26.74 23.55 -4.14
CA SER A 598 -25.31 23.40 -4.36
C SER A 598 -24.97 22.49 -5.56
N MET A 599 -25.95 21.83 -6.17
CA MET A 599 -25.82 21.02 -7.40
C MET A 599 -25.93 21.84 -8.68
N ARG A 600 -26.50 23.05 -8.61
CA ARG A 600 -26.62 23.97 -9.76
C ARG A 600 -25.26 24.35 -10.33
N LEU A 601 -24.29 24.56 -9.45
CA LEU A 601 -22.92 24.93 -9.81
C LEU A 601 -22.25 23.84 -10.67
N PRO A 602 -22.05 22.59 -10.20
CA PRO A 602 -21.44 21.54 -11.03
C PRO A 602 -22.24 21.27 -12.31
N LEU A 603 -23.58 21.34 -12.26
CA LEU A 603 -24.42 21.21 -13.46
C LEU A 603 -24.06 22.25 -14.53
N LEU A 604 -24.02 23.54 -14.18
CA LEU A 604 -23.66 24.61 -15.10
C LEU A 604 -22.21 24.52 -15.55
N GLN A 605 -21.28 24.14 -14.67
CA GLN A 605 -19.89 23.91 -15.04
C GLN A 605 -19.82 22.88 -16.20
N GLY A 606 -20.47 21.72 -16.07
CA GLY A 606 -20.52 20.70 -17.13
C GLY A 606 -21.15 21.21 -18.44
N LEU A 607 -22.24 21.96 -18.34
CA LEU A 607 -22.92 22.50 -19.52
C LEU A 607 -22.12 23.61 -20.24
N VAL A 608 -21.34 24.40 -19.50
CA VAL A 608 -20.42 25.39 -20.08
C VAL A 608 -19.22 24.69 -20.72
N VAL A 609 -18.58 23.72 -20.04
CA VAL A 609 -17.45 22.96 -20.62
C VAL A 609 -17.84 22.29 -21.93
N SER A 610 -19.05 21.74 -22.02
CA SER A 610 -19.56 21.11 -23.24
C SER A 610 -20.03 22.09 -24.33
N GLY A 611 -19.99 23.40 -24.07
CA GLY A 611 -20.46 24.44 -24.98
C GLY A 611 -21.98 24.49 -25.18
N LYS A 612 -22.75 23.76 -24.36
CA LYS A 612 -24.22 23.73 -24.43
C LYS A 612 -24.85 25.01 -23.90
N ILE A 613 -24.14 25.71 -23.02
CA ILE A 613 -24.50 27.03 -22.50
C ILE A 613 -23.28 27.94 -22.61
N LYS A 614 -23.50 29.22 -22.92
CA LYS A 614 -22.43 30.23 -22.89
C LYS A 614 -22.29 30.83 -21.49
N PRO A 615 -21.07 31.15 -21.05
CA PRO A 615 -20.89 31.94 -19.83
C PRO A 615 -21.60 33.30 -19.96
N PRO A 616 -22.00 33.94 -18.85
CA PRO A 616 -22.63 35.25 -18.90
C PRO A 616 -21.63 36.31 -19.40
N GLU A 617 -22.12 37.35 -20.06
CA GLU A 617 -21.27 38.40 -20.68
C GLU A 617 -20.33 39.09 -19.69
N GLY A 618 -20.70 39.16 -18.41
CA GLY A 618 -19.90 39.73 -17.33
C GLY A 618 -18.82 38.82 -16.74
N HIS A 619 -18.81 37.52 -17.07
CA HIS A 619 -17.83 36.54 -16.55
C HIS A 619 -17.21 35.69 -17.66
N PRO A 620 -16.44 36.29 -18.58
CA PRO A 620 -15.73 35.53 -19.62
C PRO A 620 -14.73 34.52 -19.04
N GLU A 621 -14.23 34.74 -17.81
CA GLU A 621 -13.36 33.80 -17.10
C GLU A 621 -14.02 32.46 -16.77
N TRP A 622 -15.36 32.38 -16.80
CA TRP A 622 -16.10 31.13 -16.59
C TRP A 622 -16.19 30.26 -17.86
N ALA A 623 -15.70 30.74 -19.01
CA ALA A 623 -15.85 30.06 -20.31
C ALA A 623 -15.30 28.63 -20.36
N ASN A 624 -14.30 28.31 -19.53
CA ASN A 624 -13.72 26.98 -19.45
C ASN A 624 -14.44 26.08 -18.41
N GLY A 625 -15.65 26.45 -18.00
CA GLY A 625 -16.40 25.79 -16.92
C GLY A 625 -15.85 26.01 -15.52
N ARG A 626 -14.84 26.87 -15.38
CA ARG A 626 -14.29 27.28 -14.09
C ARG A 626 -15.12 28.43 -13.53
N ILE A 627 -16.21 28.08 -12.87
CA ILE A 627 -17.06 29.04 -12.17
C ILE A 627 -16.50 29.22 -10.75
N ASP A 628 -15.87 30.36 -10.50
CA ASP A 628 -15.24 30.71 -9.23
C ASP A 628 -16.04 31.86 -8.58
N LEU A 629 -16.76 31.54 -7.50
CA LEU A 629 -17.64 32.48 -6.79
C LEU A 629 -16.87 33.11 -5.63
N LYS A 630 -16.16 34.21 -5.90
CA LYS A 630 -15.23 34.83 -4.95
C LYS A 630 -15.90 35.81 -4.00
N ASN A 631 -17.04 36.38 -4.39
CA ASN A 631 -17.74 37.41 -3.64
C ASN A 631 -19.27 37.35 -3.86
N ALA A 632 -20.02 38.18 -3.12
CA ALA A 632 -21.49 38.23 -3.19
C ALA A 632 -22.04 38.79 -4.53
N SER A 633 -21.26 39.57 -5.27
CA SER A 633 -21.60 39.98 -6.64
C SER A 633 -21.56 38.78 -7.56
N ASP A 634 -20.46 38.01 -7.57
CA ASP A 634 -20.31 36.81 -8.40
C ASP A 634 -21.47 35.82 -8.15
N LEU A 635 -21.93 35.73 -6.91
CA LEU A 635 -23.09 34.94 -6.53
C LEU A 635 -24.40 35.47 -7.12
N THR A 636 -24.62 36.78 -7.03
CA THR A 636 -25.80 37.45 -7.60
C THR A 636 -25.81 37.31 -9.12
N ASP A 637 -24.64 37.44 -9.75
CA ASP A 637 -24.43 37.29 -11.18
C ASP A 637 -24.65 35.84 -11.62
N PHE A 638 -24.15 34.86 -10.85
CA PHE A 638 -24.43 33.43 -11.07
C PHE A 638 -25.93 33.11 -11.02
N ASN A 639 -26.66 33.62 -10.02
CA ASN A 639 -28.11 33.39 -9.92
C ASN A 639 -28.89 34.00 -11.07
N SER A 640 -28.54 35.23 -11.41
CA SER A 640 -29.16 35.96 -12.52
C SER A 640 -28.95 35.20 -13.82
N TRP A 641 -27.73 34.69 -14.02
CA TRP A 641 -27.39 33.85 -15.16
C TRP A 641 -28.13 32.50 -15.14
N TRP A 642 -28.18 31.79 -14.01
CA TRP A 642 -28.95 30.54 -13.87
C TRP A 642 -30.42 30.75 -14.30
N GLN A 643 -31.08 31.78 -13.79
CA GLN A 643 -32.48 32.07 -14.14
C GLN A 643 -32.64 32.41 -15.62
N GLN A 644 -31.70 33.13 -16.23
CA GLN A 644 -31.72 33.42 -17.67
C GLN A 644 -31.62 32.13 -18.48
N VAL A 645 -30.64 31.29 -18.16
CA VAL A 645 -30.44 30.00 -18.83
C VAL A 645 -31.68 29.11 -18.68
N ALA A 646 -32.25 29.03 -17.48
CA ALA A 646 -33.43 28.21 -17.22
C ALA A 646 -34.65 28.66 -18.06
N ARG A 647 -34.87 29.97 -18.17
CA ARG A 647 -35.89 30.55 -19.05
C ARG A 647 -35.62 30.25 -20.53
N HIS A 648 -34.37 30.37 -20.98
CA HIS A 648 -33.99 30.07 -22.35
C HIS A 648 -34.17 28.59 -22.72
N GLN A 649 -34.06 27.68 -21.74
CA GLN A 649 -34.37 26.27 -21.92
C GLN A 649 -35.85 25.92 -21.71
N GLY A 650 -36.73 26.92 -21.63
CA GLY A 650 -38.18 26.72 -21.48
C GLY A 650 -38.60 26.17 -20.11
N GLY A 651 -37.86 26.50 -19.05
CA GLY A 651 -38.15 26.05 -17.68
C GLY A 651 -37.68 24.62 -17.36
N LYS A 652 -37.13 23.89 -18.34
CA LYS A 652 -36.66 22.50 -18.15
C LYS A 652 -35.60 22.38 -17.05
N LEU A 653 -34.71 23.36 -16.94
CA LEU A 653 -33.68 23.41 -15.89
C LEU A 653 -34.27 23.65 -14.50
N ASP A 654 -35.36 24.42 -14.38
CA ASP A 654 -36.03 24.65 -13.10
C ASP A 654 -36.76 23.38 -12.64
N THR A 655 -37.51 22.72 -13.53
CA THR A 655 -38.15 21.43 -13.23
C THR A 655 -37.13 20.34 -12.90
N PHE A 656 -35.98 20.36 -13.58
CA PHE A 656 -34.88 19.46 -13.31
C PHE A 656 -34.23 19.74 -11.94
N ASP A 657 -34.04 21.01 -11.58
CA ASP A 657 -33.55 21.42 -10.26
C ASP A 657 -34.50 20.98 -9.15
N ASP A 658 -35.80 21.16 -9.31
CA ASP A 658 -36.81 20.66 -8.36
C ASP A 658 -36.72 19.13 -8.19
N GLY A 659 -36.60 18.38 -9.30
CA GLY A 659 -36.43 16.93 -9.25
C GLY A 659 -35.15 16.47 -8.54
N MET A 660 -34.04 17.19 -8.72
CA MET A 660 -32.79 16.93 -7.99
C MET A 660 -32.92 17.28 -6.50
N ARG A 661 -33.65 18.34 -6.15
CA ARG A 661 -33.90 18.73 -4.76
C ARG A 661 -34.71 17.68 -4.02
N ASP A 662 -35.79 17.21 -4.62
CA ASP A 662 -36.59 16.10 -4.09
C ASP A 662 -35.73 14.84 -3.91
N ALA A 663 -34.84 14.56 -4.88
CA ALA A 663 -33.92 13.43 -4.78
C ALA A 663 -32.91 13.58 -3.64
N PHE A 664 -32.31 14.77 -3.50
CA PHE A 664 -31.44 15.10 -2.39
C PHE A 664 -32.14 14.92 -1.04
N GLU A 665 -33.37 15.42 -0.90
CA GLU A 665 -34.14 15.26 0.34
C GLU A 665 -34.41 13.79 0.68
N ARG A 666 -34.74 12.95 -0.32
CA ARG A 666 -34.88 11.51 -0.11
C ARG A 666 -33.60 10.89 0.46
N GLY A 667 -32.44 11.24 -0.10
CA GLY A 667 -31.15 10.76 0.39
C GLY A 667 -30.83 11.25 1.80
N ASN A 668 -31.20 12.49 2.12
CA ASN A 668 -30.90 13.12 3.41
C ASN A 668 -31.84 12.65 4.55
N THR A 669 -33.07 12.25 4.23
CA THR A 669 -34.12 11.92 5.22
C THR A 669 -34.37 10.43 5.41
N ALA A 670 -33.74 9.57 4.59
CA ALA A 670 -33.85 8.12 4.68
C ALA A 670 -33.20 7.59 5.98
N ASN A 671 -33.92 7.69 7.09
CA ASN A 671 -33.56 7.12 8.39
C ASN A 671 -34.12 5.73 8.63
#